data_AF-A0AAN8GVZ9-F1
#
_entry.id   AF-A0AAN8GVZ9-F1
#
_cell.length_a   1.000
_cell.length_b   1.000
_cell.length_c   1.000
_cell.angle_alpha   90.00
_cell.angle_beta   90.00
_cell.angle_gamma   90.00
#
_symmetry.space_group_name_H-M   'P 1'
#
loop_
_entity.id
_entity.type
_entity.pdbx_description
1 polymer ?
#
loop_
_entity_poly.entity_id
_entity_poly.type
_entity_poly.pdbx_seq_one_letter_code
_entity_poly.pdbx_strand_id
1 'polypeptide(L)'
;MAFWFCIGVALLLSLWSRAETAGIPDGVLRMECHDRYFMIAVDLSFTGDEPHFEAVDETGAYAITQQYAAQCGYSINVHPLPGHVELRASYFSCQTQNKDDEIFTFNFNLNVTQEGKEVTYPLQDKTCSPSLPWSPREVTCETNYMEVSVRSEVTCPSGTKKDDWNSLKPAHSSTTSDWQVMFQTDDEQLQPINISDARKQGYAFLLTEGRLVFRAPYGQPESFSTEVNGVPVEAVHATIFSRQSWVVLMVDLVAACSMDEGLYNESGCMMWETPEMLYPNLDGQQINVGLQGELVAQPVAEERGYIVGKQNNTIQICIPENAEGRYRKSAVEDDLYEFYVYHLYLEQILVDEDRVETRIRSLRTLATPLLPSPIFAENQTVLEEHMFTVYLGDVPEDVQLAAVHLNGQEFTVPLSVSSLIITKAVHPNNTHGYKLKVPFEDPVVLQQFSKTDALHYILNINYTLTVLPEKDLYYHMESVVALVTDVSPPQFDAVCTESGISFKLDHRPFDYLWEITIDSDLLTSELADQHGYTMSNDSNSLLLEVPLFSHGYEYKNVSLKGFFGTIEIVMRDRETSEVQGSTIKTCPFSPTELIMCSTDGRMTVVADLALAIPNGGNAARTNLRDKYCGPKETDGSRALFSFSLNSCGATVKLNSENVTYENEIFYSKKFPRPSQVVSDNAKERVTMQCTYPLSGLHRLFSVHRFESDAVGIGSLLHTTHPAADLQSPTIQPTSALTTTLATTTLAATRRATGSYKPALHPPSRYVKVTRFRYPTNTRFRYPANANYRYIWPTLNKGVRQSLQTKLNAAHI
;
A
#
# COMPACT_ATOMS: atom_id res chain seq x y z
N MET A 1 -61.83 38.31 22.14
CA MET A 1 -60.61 39.10 22.47
C MET A 1 -59.76 38.40 23.54
N ALA A 2 -60.33 37.94 24.67
CA ALA A 2 -59.57 37.20 25.69
C ALA A 2 -59.09 35.80 25.24
N PHE A 3 -59.89 35.07 24.46
CA PHE A 3 -59.54 33.70 24.04
C PHE A 3 -58.38 33.62 23.04
N TRP A 4 -58.20 34.64 22.19
CA TRP A 4 -57.06 34.75 21.27
C TRP A 4 -55.76 35.14 21.97
N PHE A 5 -55.85 35.88 23.08
CA PHE A 5 -54.68 36.26 23.86
C PHE A 5 -54.09 35.04 24.62
N CYS A 6 -54.95 34.16 25.16
CA CYS A 6 -54.51 32.94 25.83
C CYS A 6 -53.87 31.93 24.88
N ILE A 7 -54.37 31.81 23.63
CA ILE A 7 -53.76 30.94 22.61
C ILE A 7 -52.42 31.52 22.14
N GLY A 8 -52.31 32.85 22.02
CA GLY A 8 -51.04 33.52 21.68
C GLY A 8 -49.95 33.34 22.74
N VAL A 9 -50.30 33.40 24.03
CA VAL A 9 -49.36 33.17 25.14
C VAL A 9 -48.97 31.68 25.26
N ALA A 10 -49.92 30.76 25.04
CA ALA A 10 -49.63 29.33 25.02
C ALA A 10 -48.72 28.93 23.84
N LEU A 11 -48.89 29.55 22.67
CA LEU A 11 -48.02 29.35 21.50
C LEU A 11 -46.62 29.97 21.70
N LEU A 12 -46.53 31.12 22.37
CA LEU A 12 -45.24 31.72 22.75
C LEU A 12 -44.50 30.89 23.81
N LEU A 13 -45.22 30.24 24.72
CA LEU A 13 -44.64 29.31 25.70
C LEU A 13 -44.28 27.94 25.08
N SER A 14 -44.94 27.51 23.99
CA SER A 14 -44.56 26.29 23.25
C SER A 14 -43.44 26.50 22.22
N LEU A 15 -43.09 27.75 21.93
CA LEU A 15 -41.95 28.14 21.07
C LEU A 15 -40.65 28.36 21.85
N TRP A 16 -40.66 28.20 23.18
CA TRP A 16 -39.48 27.74 23.90
C TRP A 16 -39.33 26.24 23.65
N SER A 17 -38.95 25.90 22.41
CA SER A 17 -38.15 24.72 22.17
C SER A 17 -37.08 24.70 23.24
N ARG A 18 -37.07 23.66 24.09
CA ARG A 18 -35.86 23.27 24.81
C ARG A 18 -34.74 23.39 23.77
N ALA A 19 -33.84 24.34 23.96
CA ALA A 19 -32.53 24.16 23.39
C ALA A 19 -32.12 22.80 23.92
N GLU A 20 -32.05 21.80 23.04
CA GLU A 20 -31.27 20.61 23.33
C GLU A 20 -29.87 21.17 23.61
N THR A 21 -29.57 21.37 24.89
CA THR A 21 -28.20 21.52 25.35
C THR A 21 -27.52 20.28 24.80
N ALA A 22 -26.64 20.48 23.81
CA ALA A 22 -25.79 19.42 23.33
C ALA A 22 -25.12 18.82 24.56
N GLY A 23 -25.58 17.65 25.00
CA GLY A 23 -24.96 16.94 26.10
C GLY A 23 -23.61 16.41 25.66
N ILE A 24 -22.72 16.13 26.61
CA ILE A 24 -21.53 15.36 26.30
C ILE A 24 -22.00 13.95 25.88
N PRO A 25 -21.56 13.41 24.72
CA PRO A 25 -21.97 12.08 24.29
C PRO A 25 -21.62 11.00 25.33
N ASP A 26 -22.47 9.99 25.45
CA ASP A 26 -22.23 8.86 26.35
C ASP A 26 -20.92 8.14 25.97
N GLY A 27 -20.07 7.87 26.98
CA GLY A 27 -18.78 7.17 26.81
C GLY A 27 -17.56 8.06 26.61
N VAL A 28 -17.75 9.37 26.35
CA VAL A 28 -16.68 10.35 26.13
C VAL A 28 -16.13 10.95 27.44
N LEU A 29 -16.97 10.99 28.47
CA LEU A 29 -16.65 11.55 29.78
C LEU A 29 -16.73 10.45 30.85
N ARG A 30 -15.67 10.33 31.65
CA ARG A 30 -15.63 9.52 32.86
C ARG A 30 -15.38 10.41 34.05
N MET A 31 -16.12 10.16 35.13
CA MET A 31 -16.00 10.88 36.39
C MET A 31 -16.02 9.85 37.51
N GLU A 32 -14.90 9.66 38.18
CA GLU A 32 -14.69 8.55 39.10
C GLU A 32 -14.14 9.04 40.45
N CYS A 33 -14.72 8.51 41.53
CA CYS A 33 -14.23 8.74 42.88
C CYS A 33 -13.22 7.65 43.22
N HIS A 34 -11.94 8.01 43.29
CA HIS A 34 -10.90 7.13 43.85
C HIS A 34 -10.75 7.41 45.35
N ASP A 35 -9.98 6.59 46.06
CA ASP A 35 -9.93 6.61 47.53
C ASP A 35 -9.59 7.99 48.13
N ARG A 36 -8.77 8.81 47.45
CA ARG A 36 -8.32 10.14 47.94
C ARG A 36 -8.34 11.29 46.92
N TYR A 37 -8.78 11.01 45.70
CA TYR A 37 -8.89 12.01 44.66
C TYR A 37 -10.10 11.72 43.77
N PHE A 38 -10.66 12.77 43.21
CA PHE A 38 -11.68 12.69 42.19
C PHE A 38 -11.03 12.84 40.83
N MET A 39 -11.41 12.00 39.87
CA MET A 39 -10.86 12.00 38.52
C MET A 39 -11.95 12.35 37.52
N ILE A 40 -11.59 13.20 36.55
CA ILE A 40 -12.35 13.47 35.34
C ILE A 40 -11.47 13.12 34.15
N ALA A 41 -11.91 12.19 33.31
CA ALA A 41 -11.25 11.86 32.04
C ALA A 41 -12.18 12.16 30.87
N VAL A 42 -11.69 12.88 29.87
CA VAL A 42 -12.47 13.30 28.69
C VAL A 42 -11.71 13.00 27.41
N ASP A 43 -12.37 12.34 26.46
CA ASP A 43 -11.76 11.98 25.17
C ASP A 43 -11.35 13.23 24.35
N LEU A 44 -10.12 13.25 23.86
CA LEU A 44 -9.54 14.31 23.04
C LEU A 44 -10.27 14.46 21.70
N SER A 45 -10.86 13.38 21.18
CA SER A 45 -11.69 13.43 19.97
C SER A 45 -12.92 14.33 20.14
N PHE A 46 -13.39 14.52 21.37
CA PHE A 46 -14.49 15.43 21.71
C PHE A 46 -14.01 16.82 22.09
N THR A 47 -12.91 16.92 22.85
CA THR A 47 -12.44 18.21 23.37
C THR A 47 -11.71 19.07 22.35
N GLY A 48 -11.14 18.45 21.31
CA GLY A 48 -10.17 19.10 20.43
C GLY A 48 -8.81 19.27 21.11
N ASP A 49 -7.95 20.09 20.51
CA ASP A 49 -6.52 20.17 20.85
C ASP A 49 -6.22 20.92 22.17
N GLU A 50 -7.14 21.76 22.66
CA GLU A 50 -6.91 22.63 23.83
C GLU A 50 -8.12 22.69 24.81
N PRO A 51 -8.50 21.57 25.47
CA PRO A 51 -9.43 21.62 26.59
C PRO A 51 -8.84 22.38 27.77
N HIS A 52 -9.68 23.07 28.52
CA HIS A 52 -9.34 23.54 29.85
C HIS A 52 -10.49 23.34 30.83
N PHE A 53 -10.13 23.26 32.12
CA PHE A 53 -11.08 23.06 33.20
C PHE A 53 -11.17 24.31 34.07
N GLU A 54 -12.36 24.57 34.59
CA GLU A 54 -12.57 25.54 35.66
C GLU A 54 -13.13 24.82 36.89
N ALA A 55 -12.62 25.15 38.07
CA ALA A 55 -13.21 24.73 39.33
C ALA A 55 -14.29 25.73 39.76
N VAL A 56 -15.45 25.26 40.21
CA VAL A 56 -16.62 26.10 40.50
C VAL A 56 -16.99 26.02 41.97
N ASP A 57 -17.25 27.16 42.60
CA ASP A 57 -17.83 27.25 43.93
C ASP A 57 -18.90 28.35 44.01
N GLU A 58 -19.35 28.69 45.22
CA GLU A 58 -20.37 29.74 45.45
C GLU A 58 -19.91 31.14 45.02
N THR A 59 -18.60 31.36 44.89
CA THR A 59 -17.98 32.65 44.60
C THR A 59 -17.63 32.83 43.12
N GLY A 60 -17.51 31.76 42.34
CA GLY A 60 -17.38 31.83 40.89
C GLY A 60 -16.74 30.58 40.27
N ALA A 61 -16.31 30.73 39.02
CA ALA A 61 -15.54 29.74 38.27
C ALA A 61 -14.07 30.19 38.18
N TYR A 62 -13.15 29.25 38.39
CA TYR A 62 -11.72 29.48 38.50
C TYR A 62 -10.96 28.61 37.50
N ALA A 63 -10.31 29.24 36.52
CA ALA A 63 -9.51 28.52 35.53
C ALA A 63 -8.36 27.75 36.20
N ILE A 64 -8.29 26.44 35.93
CA ILE A 64 -7.25 25.54 36.45
C ILE A 64 -6.01 25.64 35.56
N THR A 65 -5.23 26.71 35.76
CA THR A 65 -3.92 26.88 35.11
C THR A 65 -2.87 25.98 35.75
N GLN A 66 -1.75 25.70 35.08
CA GLN A 66 -0.69 24.83 35.61
C GLN A 66 -0.19 25.25 37.00
N GLN A 67 0.02 26.55 37.24
CA GLN A 67 0.47 27.06 38.54
C GLN A 67 -0.65 26.98 39.58
N TYR A 68 -1.87 27.38 39.21
CA TYR A 68 -3.02 27.34 40.11
C TYR A 68 -3.37 25.89 40.51
N ALA A 69 -3.20 24.95 39.58
CA ALA A 69 -3.46 23.54 39.78
C ALA A 69 -2.67 22.98 40.96
N ALA A 70 -1.34 23.15 40.95
CA ALA A 70 -0.47 22.66 42.01
C ALA A 70 -0.78 23.30 43.38
N GLN A 71 -1.06 24.61 43.40
CA GLN A 71 -1.41 25.32 44.63
C GLN A 71 -2.75 24.82 45.21
N CYS A 72 -3.71 24.55 44.33
CA CYS A 72 -5.07 24.21 44.72
C CYS A 72 -5.41 22.73 44.75
N GLY A 73 -4.45 21.84 44.53
CA GLY A 73 -4.64 20.40 44.66
C GLY A 73 -5.27 19.77 43.42
N TYR A 74 -4.96 20.30 42.24
CA TYR A 74 -5.34 19.76 40.95
C TYR A 74 -4.11 19.32 40.16
N SER A 75 -4.24 18.28 39.36
CA SER A 75 -3.25 17.90 38.34
C SER A 75 -3.98 17.62 37.03
N ILE A 76 -3.48 18.19 35.93
CA ILE A 76 -4.01 17.95 34.59
C ILE A 76 -2.94 17.21 33.79
N ASN A 77 -3.30 16.04 33.28
CA ASN A 77 -2.44 15.24 32.42
C ASN A 77 -3.15 15.05 31.08
N VAL A 78 -2.46 15.33 29.99
CA VAL A 78 -2.93 14.98 28.65
C VAL A 78 -2.35 13.61 28.32
N HIS A 79 -3.21 12.66 27.96
CA HIS A 79 -2.85 11.30 27.58
C HIS A 79 -3.13 11.12 26.08
N PRO A 80 -2.13 11.38 25.20
CA PRO A 80 -2.31 11.32 23.75
C PRO A 80 -2.82 9.96 23.26
N LEU A 81 -2.53 8.89 24.00
CA LEU A 81 -3.06 7.54 23.82
C LEU A 81 -3.48 7.05 25.21
N PRO A 82 -4.75 6.69 25.42
CA PRO A 82 -5.82 6.42 24.46
C PRO A 82 -6.52 7.67 23.90
N GLY A 83 -5.97 8.86 24.13
CA GLY A 83 -6.50 10.11 23.59
C GLY A 83 -7.52 10.73 24.54
N HIS A 84 -7.15 10.99 25.79
CA HIS A 84 -8.00 11.73 26.73
C HIS A 84 -7.20 12.74 27.53
N VAL A 85 -7.88 13.75 28.07
CA VAL A 85 -7.35 14.61 29.12
C VAL A 85 -7.89 14.15 30.47
N GLU A 86 -7.00 14.01 31.46
CA GLU A 86 -7.33 13.62 32.82
C GLU A 86 -7.09 14.81 33.76
N LEU A 87 -8.11 15.21 34.52
CA LEU A 87 -8.02 16.09 35.67
C LEU A 87 -8.17 15.25 36.94
N ARG A 88 -7.18 15.29 37.84
CA ARG A 88 -7.32 14.79 39.21
C ARG A 88 -7.43 15.94 40.19
N ALA A 89 -8.37 15.83 41.12
CA ALA A 89 -8.59 16.79 42.19
C ALA A 89 -8.45 16.09 43.54
N SER A 90 -7.55 16.59 44.40
CA SER A 90 -7.49 16.18 45.81
C SER A 90 -8.85 16.41 46.47
N TYR A 91 -9.21 15.55 47.42
CA TYR A 91 -10.39 15.77 48.26
C TYR A 91 -10.28 17.07 49.08
N PHE A 92 -9.06 17.57 49.27
CA PHE A 92 -8.80 18.86 49.90
C PHE A 92 -8.51 19.99 48.90
N SER A 93 -9.01 19.88 47.66
CA SER A 93 -8.80 20.93 46.66
C SER A 93 -9.50 22.25 47.04
N CYS A 94 -9.03 23.37 46.46
CA CYS A 94 -9.47 24.72 46.83
C CYS A 94 -10.98 24.95 46.71
N GLN A 95 -11.67 24.33 45.75
CA GLN A 95 -13.12 24.54 45.51
C GLN A 95 -13.98 23.36 45.98
N THR A 96 -13.38 22.27 46.48
CA THR A 96 -14.15 21.14 47.00
C THR A 96 -14.95 21.56 48.23
N GLN A 97 -16.24 21.24 48.25
CA GLN A 97 -17.05 21.34 49.46
C GLN A 97 -16.80 20.10 50.30
N ASN A 98 -16.36 20.28 51.54
CA ASN A 98 -16.04 19.20 52.45
C ASN A 98 -17.01 19.22 53.63
N LYS A 99 -17.66 18.08 53.87
CA LYS A 99 -18.47 17.84 55.05
C LYS A 99 -17.84 16.72 55.88
N ASP A 100 -17.34 17.11 57.05
CA ASP A 100 -16.82 16.22 58.10
C ASP A 100 -15.67 15.28 57.67
N ASP A 101 -14.93 15.62 56.59
CA ASP A 101 -13.93 14.75 55.96
C ASP A 101 -14.50 13.39 55.47
N GLU A 102 -15.82 13.27 55.35
CA GLU A 102 -16.53 12.05 54.93
C GLU A 102 -17.21 12.19 53.56
N ILE A 103 -17.63 13.41 53.22
CA ILE A 103 -18.38 13.71 52.00
C ILE A 103 -17.76 14.92 51.32
N PHE A 104 -17.34 14.74 50.08
CA PHE A 104 -16.67 15.74 49.26
C PHE A 104 -17.46 16.01 47.99
N THR A 105 -17.90 17.25 47.76
CA THR A 105 -18.63 17.63 46.56
C THR A 105 -17.76 18.49 45.66
N PHE A 106 -17.69 18.10 44.39
CA PHE A 106 -16.90 18.71 43.34
C PHE A 106 -17.79 19.31 42.26
N ASN A 107 -17.43 20.51 41.81
CA ASN A 107 -18.08 21.20 40.70
C ASN A 107 -17.01 21.75 39.76
N PHE A 108 -17.13 21.41 38.48
CA PHE A 108 -16.22 21.86 37.45
C PHE A 108 -16.98 22.36 36.22
N ASN A 109 -16.33 23.17 35.40
CA ASN A 109 -16.68 23.36 34.01
C ASN A 109 -15.59 22.76 33.13
N LEU A 110 -16.00 22.10 32.06
CA LEU A 110 -15.13 21.68 30.96
C LEU A 110 -15.34 22.64 29.79
N ASN A 111 -14.30 23.35 29.40
CA ASN A 111 -14.33 24.27 28.27
C ASN A 111 -13.60 23.64 27.09
N VAL A 112 -14.30 23.49 25.97
CA VAL A 112 -13.78 22.87 24.75
C VAL A 112 -14.02 23.77 23.55
N THR A 113 -13.15 23.66 22.55
CA THR A 113 -13.28 24.44 21.30
C THR A 113 -13.90 23.56 20.22
N GLN A 114 -15.17 23.80 19.89
CA GLN A 114 -15.89 23.09 18.82
C GLN A 114 -16.21 24.06 17.69
N GLU A 115 -15.81 23.71 16.46
CA GLU A 115 -16.04 24.53 15.25
C GLU A 115 -15.55 26.00 15.39
N GLY A 116 -14.46 26.20 16.14
CA GLY A 116 -13.88 27.53 16.39
C GLY A 116 -14.66 28.38 17.41
N LYS A 117 -15.61 27.81 18.13
CA LYS A 117 -16.31 28.42 19.26
C LYS A 117 -16.03 27.67 20.55
N GLU A 118 -15.82 28.42 21.62
CA GLU A 118 -15.69 27.86 22.95
C GLU A 118 -17.07 27.46 23.49
N VAL A 119 -17.18 26.23 23.96
CA VAL A 119 -18.39 25.64 24.56
C VAL A 119 -18.04 25.17 25.96
N THR A 120 -18.80 25.64 26.94
CA THR A 120 -18.66 25.29 28.35
C THR A 120 -19.67 24.22 28.73
N TYR A 121 -19.17 23.10 29.26
CA TYR A 121 -19.97 21.99 29.77
C TYR A 121 -19.90 21.95 31.30
N PRO A 122 -21.00 22.19 32.02
CA PRO A 122 -21.03 22.13 33.47
C PRO A 122 -21.00 20.67 33.96
N LEU A 123 -20.01 20.36 34.80
CA LEU A 123 -19.80 19.06 35.46
C LEU A 123 -20.05 19.24 36.97
N GLN A 124 -21.33 19.24 37.38
CA GLN A 124 -21.75 19.65 38.73
C GLN A 124 -22.22 18.48 39.62
N ASP A 125 -22.26 18.77 40.92
CA ASP A 125 -22.83 17.96 42.00
C ASP A 125 -22.26 16.54 42.07
N LYS A 126 -20.96 16.39 41.83
CA LYS A 126 -20.28 15.11 42.00
C LYS A 126 -19.82 14.95 43.44
N THR A 127 -20.46 14.03 44.15
CA THR A 127 -20.15 13.73 45.54
C THR A 127 -19.38 12.43 45.64
N CYS A 128 -18.24 12.48 46.33
CA CYS A 128 -17.41 11.33 46.66
C CYS A 128 -17.33 11.12 48.17
N SER A 129 -17.22 9.86 48.56
CA SER A 129 -16.94 9.46 49.95
C SER A 129 -15.76 8.50 49.96
N PRO A 130 -14.72 8.75 50.79
CA PRO A 130 -13.58 7.86 50.90
C PRO A 130 -14.01 6.44 51.24
N SER A 131 -13.39 5.44 50.59
CA SER A 131 -13.73 4.03 50.81
C SER A 131 -13.18 3.50 52.14
N LEU A 132 -12.06 4.07 52.59
CA LEU A 132 -11.39 3.77 53.83
C LEU A 132 -11.29 5.04 54.71
N PRO A 133 -11.35 4.91 56.05
CA PRO A 133 -11.09 6.01 56.95
C PRO A 133 -9.73 6.67 56.69
N TRP A 134 -9.62 7.94 57.01
CA TRP A 134 -8.35 8.67 56.92
C TRP A 134 -7.33 8.16 57.94
N SER A 135 -6.11 7.90 57.48
CA SER A 135 -5.00 7.56 58.36
C SER A 135 -4.63 8.80 59.20
N PRO A 136 -4.06 8.64 60.42
CA PRO A 136 -3.62 9.77 61.23
C PRO A 136 -2.72 10.75 60.47
N ARG A 137 -1.86 10.23 59.60
CA ARG A 137 -1.05 11.02 58.66
C ARG A 137 -1.14 10.43 57.26
N GLU A 138 -1.42 11.27 56.27
CA GLU A 138 -1.38 10.90 54.86
C GLU A 138 -0.51 11.89 54.08
N VAL A 139 0.32 11.37 53.17
CA VAL A 139 1.19 12.14 52.28
C VAL A 139 0.87 11.73 50.85
N THR A 140 0.61 12.71 50.00
CA THR A 140 0.34 12.53 48.57
C THR A 140 1.41 13.24 47.77
N CYS A 141 2.23 12.45 47.08
CA CYS A 141 3.19 12.89 46.08
C CYS A 141 2.50 12.82 44.71
N GLU A 142 1.78 13.87 44.35
CA GLU A 142 1.18 14.02 43.01
C GLU A 142 2.28 14.34 41.98
N THR A 143 1.93 14.45 40.69
CA THR A 143 2.86 14.79 39.62
C THR A 143 3.37 16.24 39.68
N ASN A 144 2.60 17.16 40.28
CA ASN A 144 2.91 18.60 40.31
C ASN A 144 2.93 19.25 41.71
N TYR A 145 2.54 18.54 42.77
CA TYR A 145 2.65 19.01 44.15
C TYR A 145 2.84 17.88 45.17
N MET A 146 3.27 18.27 46.37
CA MET A 146 3.27 17.47 47.59
C MET A 146 2.17 17.95 48.53
N GLU A 147 1.39 17.03 49.08
CA GLU A 147 0.34 17.32 50.06
C GLU A 147 0.50 16.43 51.28
N VAL A 148 0.45 17.00 52.48
CA VAL A 148 0.43 16.27 53.74
C VAL A 148 -0.82 16.64 54.53
N SER A 149 -1.49 15.63 55.03
CA SER A 149 -2.71 15.74 55.81
C SER A 149 -2.52 15.01 57.14
N VAL A 150 -2.65 15.73 58.25
CA VAL A 150 -2.51 15.19 59.60
C VAL A 150 -3.81 15.34 60.38
N ARG A 151 -4.14 14.36 61.21
CA ARG A 151 -5.29 14.43 62.12
C ARG A 151 -5.09 15.56 63.13
N SER A 152 -6.10 16.41 63.27
CA SER A 152 -6.14 17.43 64.31
C SER A 152 -6.74 16.85 65.59
N GLU A 153 -6.02 16.95 66.70
CA GLU A 153 -6.56 16.65 68.04
C GLU A 153 -7.22 17.90 68.68
N VAL A 154 -7.20 19.04 68.00
CA VAL A 154 -7.76 20.29 68.47
C VAL A 154 -9.21 20.39 68.00
N THR A 155 -10.17 20.31 68.92
CA THR A 155 -11.59 20.59 68.64
C THR A 155 -11.72 22.02 68.12
N CYS A 156 -11.92 22.17 66.81
CA CYS A 156 -12.12 23.47 66.17
C CYS A 156 -13.60 23.87 66.33
N PRO A 157 -13.94 25.11 66.70
CA PRO A 157 -15.34 25.54 66.76
C PRO A 157 -15.90 25.59 65.33
N SER A 158 -17.03 24.93 65.11
CA SER A 158 -17.69 24.83 63.81
C SER A 158 -17.99 26.22 63.23
N GLY A 159 -17.25 26.58 62.18
CA GLY A 159 -17.40 27.83 61.45
C GLY A 159 -17.80 27.53 60.00
N THR A 160 -19.00 27.93 59.61
CA THR A 160 -19.61 27.72 58.28
C THR A 160 -18.94 28.49 57.12
N LYS A 161 -17.65 28.87 57.24
CA LYS A 161 -16.88 29.52 56.18
C LYS A 161 -15.48 28.92 56.07
N LYS A 162 -15.19 28.40 54.86
CA LYS A 162 -13.84 28.08 54.38
C LYS A 162 -12.96 29.33 54.60
N ASP A 163 -11.79 29.16 55.23
CA ASP A 163 -10.76 30.18 55.52
C ASP A 163 -10.76 31.00 56.83
N ASP A 164 -11.60 30.74 57.83
CA ASP A 164 -11.52 31.55 59.07
C ASP A 164 -10.51 31.03 60.10
N TRP A 165 -9.21 31.03 59.77
CA TRP A 165 -8.13 30.80 60.76
C TRP A 165 -8.17 31.80 61.94
N ASN A 166 -8.86 32.93 61.77
CA ASN A 166 -9.09 33.92 62.82
C ASN A 166 -10.24 33.53 63.78
N SER A 167 -11.01 32.48 63.48
CA SER A 167 -12.15 32.01 64.29
C SER A 167 -11.78 31.00 65.38
N LEU A 168 -10.55 30.46 65.37
CA LEU A 168 -9.99 29.56 66.39
C LEU A 168 -9.67 30.26 67.73
N LYS A 169 -10.39 31.34 68.06
CA LYS A 169 -10.22 32.10 69.30
C LYS A 169 -10.95 31.39 70.44
N PRO A 170 -10.26 30.92 71.50
CA PRO A 170 -10.94 30.59 72.74
C PRO A 170 -11.64 31.82 73.29
N ALA A 171 -12.81 31.65 73.91
CA ALA A 171 -13.64 32.74 74.46
C ALA A 171 -12.95 33.64 75.52
N HIS A 172 -11.69 33.36 75.89
CA HIS A 172 -10.95 34.03 76.96
C HIS A 172 -9.47 34.40 76.64
N SER A 173 -9.07 34.60 75.38
CA SER A 173 -7.72 35.15 75.07
C SER A 173 -7.78 36.55 74.46
N SER A 174 -7.31 37.54 75.21
CA SER A 174 -7.24 38.97 74.81
C SER A 174 -5.96 39.34 74.04
N THR A 175 -5.33 38.39 73.35
CA THR A 175 -4.14 38.62 72.51
C THR A 175 -4.26 37.79 71.25
N THR A 176 -4.22 38.45 70.10
CA THR A 176 -4.25 37.86 68.75
C THR A 176 -3.15 36.81 68.62
N SER A 177 -3.52 35.54 68.62
CA SER A 177 -2.60 34.43 68.35
C SER A 177 -2.81 34.00 66.91
N ASP A 178 -2.23 34.78 66.00
CA ASP A 178 -2.25 34.50 64.57
C ASP A 178 -1.39 33.25 64.34
N TRP A 179 -1.93 32.26 63.61
CA TRP A 179 -1.18 31.08 63.24
C TRP A 179 0.00 31.47 62.34
N GLN A 180 1.18 30.95 62.68
CA GLN A 180 2.42 31.20 61.95
C GLN A 180 2.96 29.88 61.41
N VAL A 181 3.71 29.97 60.31
CA VAL A 181 4.43 28.83 59.73
C VAL A 181 5.92 29.14 59.72
N MET A 182 6.70 28.13 60.08
CA MET A 182 8.15 28.15 60.04
C MET A 182 8.60 27.01 59.15
N PHE A 183 9.30 27.36 58.07
CA PHE A 183 9.89 26.38 57.16
C PHE A 183 11.28 25.98 57.67
N GLN A 184 11.64 24.71 57.48
CA GLN A 184 12.96 24.18 57.78
C GLN A 184 13.62 23.76 56.48
N THR A 185 14.86 24.22 56.24
CA THR A 185 15.72 23.74 55.16
C THR A 185 16.88 22.92 55.75
N ASP A 186 17.66 22.23 54.90
CA ASP A 186 18.71 21.28 55.32
C ASP A 186 19.75 21.89 56.31
N ASP A 187 19.97 23.21 56.25
CA ASP A 187 21.00 23.89 57.05
C ASP A 187 20.48 24.97 58.02
N GLU A 188 19.24 25.46 57.87
CA GLU A 188 18.70 26.57 58.69
C GLU A 188 17.18 26.50 58.93
N GLN A 189 16.76 26.95 60.12
CA GLN A 189 15.36 27.19 60.42
C GLN A 189 15.00 28.63 60.01
N LEU A 190 14.05 28.78 59.08
CA LEU A 190 13.69 30.09 58.53
C LEU A 190 12.86 30.90 59.53
N GLN A 191 12.83 32.23 59.34
CA GLN A 191 12.01 33.10 60.18
C GLN A 191 10.52 32.76 59.99
N PRO A 192 9.72 32.70 61.08
CA PRO A 192 8.29 32.45 60.96
C PRO A 192 7.59 33.53 60.15
N ILE A 193 6.70 33.10 59.26
CA ILE A 193 5.83 33.98 58.47
C ILE A 193 4.36 33.70 58.78
N ASN A 194 3.50 34.67 58.50
CA ASN A 194 2.06 34.48 58.64
C ASN A 194 1.53 33.54 57.55
N ILE A 195 0.52 32.73 57.87
CA ILE A 195 -0.12 31.84 56.88
C ILE A 195 -0.62 32.60 55.64
N SER A 196 -1.11 33.83 55.81
CA SER A 196 -1.56 34.66 54.68
C SER A 196 -0.44 35.02 53.71
N ASP A 197 0.78 35.20 54.20
CA ASP A 197 1.94 35.54 53.37
C ASP A 197 2.52 34.28 52.72
N ALA A 198 2.53 33.15 53.44
CA ALA A 198 2.85 31.85 52.86
C ALA A 198 1.89 31.48 51.70
N ARG A 199 0.60 31.79 51.83
CA ARG A 199 -0.40 31.62 50.75
C ARG A 199 -0.09 32.46 49.52
N LYS A 200 0.37 33.71 49.70
CA LYS A 200 0.80 34.56 48.58
C LYS A 200 2.05 34.02 47.88
N GLN A 201 2.86 33.23 48.58
CA GLN A 201 4.03 32.54 48.03
C GLN A 201 3.66 31.21 47.32
N GLY A 202 2.39 30.82 47.34
CA GLY A 202 1.90 29.62 46.64
C GLY A 202 1.83 28.36 47.50
N TYR A 203 1.98 28.47 48.82
CA TYR A 203 1.70 27.37 49.76
C TYR A 203 0.23 27.33 50.13
N ALA A 204 -0.37 26.15 50.23
CA ALA A 204 -1.74 26.02 50.72
C ALA A 204 -1.78 25.41 52.12
N PHE A 205 -2.60 26.02 52.98
CA PHE A 205 -2.91 25.52 54.31
C PHE A 205 -4.42 25.46 54.44
N LEU A 206 -4.97 24.27 54.66
CA LEU A 206 -6.39 24.04 54.88
C LEU A 206 -6.59 23.41 56.25
N LEU A 207 -7.56 23.91 56.99
CA LEU A 207 -8.01 23.32 58.23
C LEU A 207 -9.45 22.85 58.04
N THR A 208 -9.70 21.60 58.38
CA THR A 208 -11.02 20.97 58.38
C THR A 208 -11.46 20.69 59.83
N GLU A 209 -12.65 20.13 60.03
CA GLU A 209 -13.14 19.74 61.36
C GLU A 209 -12.24 18.68 62.02
N GLY A 210 -11.62 17.79 61.24
CA GLY A 210 -10.81 16.69 61.75
C GLY A 210 -9.32 16.74 61.40
N ARG A 211 -8.89 17.62 60.48
CA ARG A 211 -7.55 17.52 59.87
C ARG A 211 -6.94 18.86 59.51
N LEU A 212 -5.61 18.85 59.45
CA LEU A 212 -4.78 19.93 58.97
C LEU A 212 -4.07 19.47 57.70
N VAL A 213 -4.16 20.26 56.64
CA VAL A 213 -3.59 19.95 55.33
C VAL A 213 -2.61 21.05 54.91
N PHE A 214 -1.43 20.63 54.48
CA PHE A 214 -0.42 21.50 53.90
C PHE A 214 -0.06 21.01 52.50
N ARG A 215 0.05 21.94 51.55
CA ARG A 215 0.42 21.66 50.17
C ARG A 215 1.52 22.59 49.70
N ALA A 216 2.50 22.01 49.03
CA ALA A 216 3.58 22.71 48.36
C ALA A 216 3.72 22.19 46.92
N PRO A 217 3.64 23.05 45.89
CA PRO A 217 4.12 22.72 44.55
C PRO A 217 5.59 22.26 44.59
N TYR A 218 5.99 21.37 43.69
CA TYR A 218 7.42 21.02 43.57
C TYR A 218 8.25 22.22 43.12
N GLY A 219 9.52 22.27 43.55
CA GLY A 219 10.48 23.32 43.20
C GLY A 219 10.27 24.65 43.93
N GLN A 220 9.50 24.65 45.03
CA GLN A 220 9.31 25.84 45.86
C GLN A 220 10.61 26.23 46.59
N PRO A 221 10.86 27.52 46.88
CA PRO A 221 12.14 27.98 47.47
C PRO A 221 12.48 27.34 48.81
N GLU A 222 11.47 27.03 49.63
CA GLU A 222 11.63 26.40 50.94
C GLU A 222 11.52 24.86 50.88
N SER A 223 11.38 24.28 49.68
CA SER A 223 11.62 22.86 49.44
C SER A 223 13.10 22.61 49.16
N PHE A 224 13.59 21.42 49.49
CA PHE A 224 14.97 21.03 49.24
C PHE A 224 15.03 19.66 48.58
N SER A 225 15.95 19.52 47.62
CA SER A 225 16.26 18.24 46.98
C SER A 225 17.48 17.63 47.65
N THR A 226 17.33 16.41 48.14
CA THR A 226 18.39 15.65 48.82
C THR A 226 18.45 14.23 48.27
N GLU A 227 19.58 13.55 48.45
CA GLU A 227 19.77 12.16 48.01
C GLU A 227 19.69 11.25 49.24
N VAL A 228 18.67 10.39 49.30
CA VAL A 228 18.48 9.43 50.40
C VAL A 228 18.75 8.04 49.87
N ASN A 229 19.82 7.40 50.35
CA ASN A 229 20.24 6.07 49.92
C ASN A 229 20.42 5.93 48.39
N GLY A 230 20.90 6.97 47.72
CA GLY A 230 21.10 6.99 46.27
C GLY A 230 19.89 7.45 45.46
N VAL A 231 18.73 7.66 46.09
CA VAL A 231 17.50 8.07 45.42
C VAL A 231 17.28 9.58 45.61
N PRO A 232 17.03 10.35 44.53
CA PRO A 232 16.69 11.77 44.65
C PRO A 232 15.31 11.94 45.29
N VAL A 233 15.23 12.80 46.30
CA VAL A 233 14.00 13.10 47.04
C VAL A 233 13.84 14.61 47.12
N GLU A 234 12.64 15.09 46.86
CA GLU A 234 12.26 16.45 47.21
C GLU A 234 11.46 16.43 48.51
N ALA A 235 11.84 17.28 49.45
CA ALA A 235 11.20 17.38 50.74
C ALA A 235 10.87 18.83 51.09
N VAL A 236 9.79 18.98 51.85
CA VAL A 236 9.38 20.26 52.45
C VAL A 236 8.97 20.01 53.89
N HIS A 237 9.48 20.85 54.78
CA HIS A 237 9.21 20.78 56.21
C HIS A 237 8.63 22.11 56.67
N ALA A 238 7.34 22.11 56.99
CA ALA A 238 6.65 23.25 57.56
C ALA A 238 6.18 22.91 58.98
N THR A 239 6.59 23.68 59.98
CA THR A 239 6.02 23.62 61.33
C THR A 239 5.03 24.76 61.47
N ILE A 240 3.74 24.44 61.59
CA ILE A 240 2.75 25.47 61.96
C ILE A 240 2.67 25.57 63.48
N PHE A 241 2.52 26.78 63.99
CA PHE A 241 2.35 26.98 65.41
C PHE A 241 1.44 28.15 65.76
N SER A 242 0.79 28.03 66.91
CA SER A 242 -0.04 29.09 67.48
C SER A 242 0.10 29.12 69.00
N ARG A 243 0.24 30.32 69.54
CA ARG A 243 0.40 30.53 70.97
C ARG A 243 -0.96 30.73 71.63
N GLN A 244 -1.48 29.69 72.27
CA GLN A 244 -2.69 29.76 73.08
C GLN A 244 -2.36 30.10 74.54
N SER A 245 -2.28 31.39 74.85
CA SER A 245 -1.95 31.90 76.19
C SER A 245 -0.59 31.40 76.72
N TRP A 246 -0.59 30.36 77.57
CA TRP A 246 0.60 29.74 78.17
C TRP A 246 1.05 28.46 77.44
N VAL A 247 0.27 27.95 76.49
CA VAL A 247 0.61 26.77 75.65
C VAL A 247 0.94 27.24 74.24
N VAL A 248 1.94 26.62 73.62
CA VAL A 248 2.20 26.76 72.18
C VAL A 248 1.84 25.43 71.53
N LEU A 249 0.88 25.46 70.61
CA LEU A 249 0.58 24.33 69.74
C LEU A 249 1.56 24.37 68.58
N MET A 250 2.22 23.26 68.28
CA MET A 250 3.10 23.11 67.13
C MET A 250 2.72 21.82 66.41
N VAL A 251 2.62 21.86 65.09
CA VAL A 251 2.33 20.69 64.26
C VAL A 251 3.30 20.67 63.10
N ASP A 252 4.04 19.57 62.98
CA ASP A 252 4.99 19.36 61.90
C ASP A 252 4.29 18.75 60.68
N LEU A 253 4.41 19.44 59.56
CA LEU A 253 3.88 19.09 58.26
C LEU A 253 5.06 18.83 57.32
N VAL A 254 5.50 17.57 57.31
CA VAL A 254 6.63 17.13 56.46
C VAL A 254 6.10 16.28 55.32
N ALA A 255 6.42 16.68 54.09
CA ALA A 255 6.23 15.89 52.89
C ALA A 255 7.61 15.60 52.26
N ALA A 256 7.85 14.36 51.88
CA ALA A 256 9.06 13.92 51.20
C ALA A 256 8.66 12.92 50.12
N CYS A 257 9.10 13.15 48.89
CA CYS A 257 8.64 12.44 47.71
C CYS A 257 9.82 12.05 46.83
N SER A 258 9.89 10.77 46.44
CA SER A 258 10.90 10.32 45.48
C SER A 258 10.73 11.05 44.15
N MET A 259 11.84 11.54 43.62
CA MET A 259 11.96 12.22 42.33
C MET A 259 12.70 11.33 41.32
N ASP A 260 12.78 10.03 41.59
CA ASP A 260 13.35 9.08 40.63
C ASP A 260 12.56 9.12 39.32
N GLU A 261 13.28 9.36 38.22
CA GLU A 261 12.74 9.39 36.86
C GLU A 261 12.55 7.97 36.30
N GLY A 262 13.09 6.97 37.01
CA GLY A 262 13.07 5.57 36.64
C GLY A 262 14.09 5.23 35.57
N LEU A 263 14.41 3.95 35.48
CA LEU A 263 15.42 3.44 34.56
C LEU A 263 14.91 2.19 33.86
N TYR A 264 14.88 2.22 32.52
CA TYR A 264 14.59 1.02 31.75
C TYR A 264 15.83 0.12 31.71
N ASN A 265 15.71 -1.10 32.23
CA ASN A 265 16.84 -2.02 32.30
C ASN A 265 16.90 -2.98 31.11
N GLU A 266 18.07 -3.59 30.90
CA GLU A 266 18.29 -4.56 29.80
C GLU A 266 17.50 -5.87 29.98
N SER A 267 16.99 -6.14 31.19
CA SER A 267 16.11 -7.29 31.48
C SER A 267 14.64 -7.07 31.10
N GLY A 268 14.30 -5.94 30.47
CA GLY A 268 12.94 -5.69 29.95
C GLY A 268 11.96 -5.25 31.03
N CYS A 269 12.39 -4.42 31.98
CA CYS A 269 11.46 -3.79 32.91
C CYS A 269 11.80 -2.34 33.22
N MET A 270 10.75 -1.57 33.50
CA MET A 270 10.86 -0.19 33.96
C MET A 270 11.10 -0.19 35.48
N MET A 271 12.29 0.23 35.89
CA MET A 271 12.68 0.34 37.28
C MET A 271 12.26 1.68 37.84
N TRP A 272 11.76 1.69 39.07
CA TRP A 272 11.54 2.91 39.85
C TRP A 272 11.91 2.68 41.31
N GLU A 273 12.53 3.68 41.92
CA GLU A 273 13.09 3.59 43.26
C GLU A 273 12.51 4.65 44.20
N THR A 274 12.32 4.26 45.45
CA THR A 274 11.94 5.17 46.53
C THR A 274 12.54 4.71 47.84
N PRO A 275 13.01 5.63 48.72
CA PRO A 275 13.57 5.23 50.00
C PRO A 275 12.53 4.48 50.85
N GLU A 276 12.98 3.45 51.57
CA GLU A 276 12.12 2.67 52.46
C GLU A 276 11.67 3.47 53.69
N MET A 277 12.54 4.37 54.17
CA MET A 277 12.33 5.16 55.38
C MET A 277 12.36 6.66 55.06
N LEU A 278 11.36 7.14 54.30
CA LEU A 278 11.08 8.58 54.23
C LEU A 278 10.47 9.11 55.54
N TYR A 279 9.90 8.21 56.35
CA TYR A 279 9.20 8.51 57.60
C TYR A 279 9.51 7.44 58.66
N PRO A 280 9.33 7.74 59.97
CA PRO A 280 9.55 6.77 61.05
C PRO A 280 8.72 5.49 60.88
N ASN A 281 9.31 4.33 61.12
CA ASN A 281 8.68 3.01 60.98
C ASN A 281 9.33 1.99 61.94
N LEU A 282 8.52 1.21 62.67
CA LEU A 282 9.00 0.16 63.59
C LEU A 282 8.98 -1.25 63.02
N ASP A 283 7.91 -1.62 62.31
CA ASP A 283 7.68 -2.99 61.85
C ASP A 283 6.65 -3.02 60.71
N GLY A 284 6.99 -3.71 59.62
CA GLY A 284 6.06 -4.10 58.56
C GLY A 284 5.50 -2.94 57.72
N GLN A 285 6.18 -2.62 56.62
CA GLN A 285 5.64 -1.73 55.59
C GLN A 285 4.76 -2.53 54.63
N GLN A 286 3.50 -2.14 54.47
CA GLN A 286 2.64 -2.67 53.40
C GLN A 286 2.82 -1.83 52.14
N ILE A 287 2.97 -2.52 51.01
CA ILE A 287 3.13 -1.91 49.69
C ILE A 287 1.99 -2.39 48.79
N ASN A 288 1.27 -1.43 48.23
CA ASN A 288 0.32 -1.67 47.14
C ASN A 288 0.81 -0.92 45.92
N VAL A 289 0.88 -1.58 44.77
CA VAL A 289 1.44 -1.01 43.53
C VAL A 289 0.52 -1.32 42.36
N GLY A 290 0.49 -0.42 41.38
CA GLY A 290 -0.32 -0.58 40.19
C GLY A 290 -0.05 0.45 39.11
N LEU A 291 -0.76 0.31 38.01
CA LEU A 291 -0.79 1.26 36.89
C LEU A 291 -2.20 1.84 36.73
N GLN A 292 -2.31 3.06 36.21
CA GLN A 292 -3.60 3.73 35.91
C GLN A 292 -4.57 3.81 37.10
N GLY A 293 -4.07 3.84 38.34
CA GLY A 293 -4.89 3.92 39.55
C GLY A 293 -5.41 2.58 40.09
N GLU A 294 -5.15 1.45 39.40
CA GLU A 294 -5.51 0.11 39.89
C GLU A 294 -4.45 -0.45 40.85
N LEU A 295 -4.53 -0.09 42.13
CA LEU A 295 -3.64 -0.65 43.15
C LEU A 295 -3.99 -2.10 43.48
N VAL A 296 -2.97 -2.94 43.53
CA VAL A 296 -3.06 -4.29 44.11
C VAL A 296 -1.99 -4.48 45.18
N ALA A 297 -2.27 -5.34 46.16
CA ALA A 297 -1.29 -5.68 47.17
C ALA A 297 -0.05 -6.35 46.55
N GLN A 298 1.12 -6.12 47.15
CA GLN A 298 2.40 -6.64 46.64
C GLN A 298 2.36 -8.11 46.16
N PRO A 299 1.81 -9.10 46.90
CA PRO A 299 1.77 -10.49 46.42
C PRO A 299 0.98 -10.67 45.11
N VAL A 300 -0.09 -9.91 44.92
CA VAL A 300 -0.91 -9.93 43.70
C VAL A 300 -0.18 -9.22 42.55
N ALA A 301 0.56 -8.15 42.84
CA ALA A 301 1.42 -7.50 41.85
C ALA A 301 2.52 -8.47 41.37
N GLU A 302 3.12 -9.23 42.29
CA GLU A 302 4.14 -10.25 41.99
C GLU A 302 3.56 -11.40 41.15
N GLU A 303 2.33 -11.83 41.40
CA GLU A 303 1.59 -12.77 40.53
C GLU A 303 1.37 -12.21 39.11
N ARG A 304 1.24 -10.89 38.97
CA ARG A 304 1.17 -10.18 37.67
C ARG A 304 2.55 -9.90 37.05
N GLY A 305 3.63 -10.37 37.67
CA GLY A 305 5.00 -10.26 37.14
C GLY A 305 5.80 -9.04 37.60
N TYR A 306 5.27 -8.21 38.50
CA TYR A 306 6.03 -7.12 39.11
C TYR A 306 7.10 -7.69 40.04
N ILE A 307 8.23 -7.00 40.18
CA ILE A 307 9.22 -7.33 41.21
C ILE A 307 9.30 -6.16 42.17
N VAL A 308 8.90 -6.38 43.42
CA VAL A 308 8.99 -5.39 44.49
C VAL A 308 10.08 -5.86 45.46
N GLY A 309 11.28 -5.34 45.25
CA GLY A 309 12.45 -5.65 46.05
C GLY A 309 12.73 -4.59 47.10
N LYS A 310 13.32 -5.01 48.23
CA LYS A 310 13.93 -4.11 49.20
C LYS A 310 15.44 -4.34 49.16
N GLN A 311 16.21 -3.33 48.80
CA GLN A 311 17.67 -3.37 48.76
C GLN A 311 18.23 -2.08 49.35
N ASN A 312 19.20 -2.18 50.26
CA ASN A 312 19.90 -1.04 50.86
C ASN A 312 18.96 0.07 51.41
N ASN A 313 17.86 -0.32 52.07
CA ASN A 313 16.89 0.63 52.64
C ASN A 313 16.19 1.51 51.58
N THR A 314 16.10 0.96 50.36
CA THR A 314 15.37 1.48 49.19
C THR A 314 14.41 0.41 48.69
N ILE A 315 13.19 0.82 48.36
CA ILE A 315 12.22 -0.01 47.66
C ILE A 315 12.45 0.18 46.17
N GLN A 316 12.63 -0.94 45.49
CA GLN A 316 12.85 -1.01 44.07
C GLN A 316 11.68 -1.74 43.42
N ILE A 317 11.04 -1.09 42.46
CA ILE A 317 9.87 -1.61 41.75
C ILE A 317 10.27 -1.80 40.29
N CYS A 318 10.20 -3.04 39.82
CA CYS A 318 10.40 -3.42 38.41
C CYS A 318 9.03 -3.74 37.82
N ILE A 319 8.60 -2.91 36.88
CA ILE A 319 7.34 -3.06 36.14
C ILE A 319 7.68 -3.80 34.84
N PRO A 320 7.19 -5.03 34.63
CA PRO A 320 7.60 -5.83 33.50
C PRO A 320 7.11 -5.23 32.18
N GLU A 321 7.82 -5.48 31.08
CA GLU A 321 7.45 -4.96 29.77
C GLU A 321 6.02 -5.35 29.40
N ASN A 322 5.53 -6.54 29.74
CA ASN A 322 4.18 -7.01 29.42
C ASN A 322 3.08 -6.54 30.40
N ALA A 323 3.38 -5.61 31.32
CA ALA A 323 2.39 -5.11 32.28
C ALA A 323 1.14 -4.53 31.57
N GLU A 324 -0.03 -4.88 32.08
CA GLU A 324 -1.32 -4.29 31.67
C GLU A 324 -1.41 -2.84 32.16
N GLY A 325 -2.01 -1.96 31.36
CA GLY A 325 -2.17 -0.54 31.71
C GLY A 325 -0.97 0.36 31.36
N ARG A 326 0.02 -0.14 30.61
CA ARG A 326 1.03 0.73 29.98
C ARG A 326 0.51 1.33 28.66
N TYR A 327 1.04 2.48 28.29
CA TYR A 327 0.74 3.13 27.02
C TYR A 327 1.91 2.99 26.06
N ARG A 328 1.67 2.55 24.83
CA ARG A 328 2.65 2.52 23.74
C ARG A 328 2.54 3.80 22.94
N LYS A 329 3.66 4.39 22.52
CA LYS A 329 3.71 5.60 21.71
C LYS A 329 4.82 5.49 20.68
N SER A 330 4.54 5.92 19.46
CA SER A 330 5.52 6.00 18.36
C SER A 330 6.10 7.41 18.26
N ALA A 331 7.34 7.52 17.81
CA ALA A 331 8.03 8.77 17.55
C ALA A 331 8.95 8.66 16.33
N VAL A 332 9.20 9.78 15.67
CA VAL A 332 10.11 9.86 14.52
C VAL A 332 11.26 10.83 14.85
N GLU A 333 12.47 10.31 14.98
CA GLU A 333 13.68 11.14 15.18
C GLU A 333 14.69 11.02 14.01
N ASP A 334 14.49 10.05 13.13
CA ASP A 334 15.14 9.85 11.81
C ASP A 334 14.58 8.53 11.23
N ASP A 335 14.44 7.55 12.12
CA ASP A 335 13.70 6.30 11.96
C ASP A 335 12.43 6.28 12.82
N LEU A 336 11.65 5.21 12.68
CA LEU A 336 10.51 4.94 13.54
C LEU A 336 10.95 4.29 14.85
N TYR A 337 10.62 4.95 15.95
CA TYR A 337 10.84 4.46 17.30
C TYR A 337 9.51 4.30 18.03
N GLU A 338 9.54 3.49 19.08
CA GLU A 338 8.46 3.38 20.05
C GLU A 338 9.00 3.58 21.46
N PHE A 339 8.14 4.01 22.36
CA PHE A 339 8.42 4.05 23.79
C PHE A 339 7.15 3.78 24.58
N TYR A 340 7.32 3.38 25.83
CA TYR A 340 6.22 3.02 26.70
C TYR A 340 6.14 3.98 27.88
N VAL A 341 4.93 4.44 28.18
CA VAL A 341 4.63 5.33 29.29
C VAL A 341 3.86 4.56 30.37
N TYR A 342 4.29 4.70 31.62
CA TYR A 342 3.72 4.06 32.80
C TYR A 342 3.27 5.14 33.78
N HIS A 343 1.97 5.19 34.08
CA HIS A 343 1.46 5.98 35.20
C HIS A 343 1.49 5.10 36.45
N LEU A 344 2.65 5.09 37.11
CA LEU A 344 2.88 4.35 38.34
C LEU A 344 2.06 4.96 39.48
N TYR A 345 1.32 4.08 40.14
CA TYR A 345 0.65 4.39 41.39
C TYR A 345 1.17 3.48 42.49
N LEU A 346 1.70 4.09 43.55
CA LEU A 346 2.25 3.40 44.71
C LEU A 346 1.57 3.89 45.98
N GLU A 347 1.22 2.96 46.86
CA GLU A 347 0.81 3.23 48.22
C GLU A 347 1.71 2.47 49.20
N GLN A 348 2.24 3.21 50.17
CA GLN A 348 3.01 2.67 51.28
C GLN A 348 2.28 2.96 52.58
N ILE A 349 2.15 1.94 53.42
CA ILE A 349 1.58 2.08 54.75
C ILE A 349 2.68 1.75 55.76
N LEU A 350 3.01 2.72 56.60
CA LEU A 350 4.06 2.66 57.63
C LEU A 350 3.42 2.79 59.01
N VAL A 351 3.99 2.12 60.00
CA VAL A 351 3.53 2.20 61.40
C VAL A 351 4.71 2.53 62.31
N ASP A 352 4.60 3.63 63.04
CA ASP A 352 5.68 4.13 63.91
C ASP A 352 5.68 3.50 65.32
N GLU A 353 6.52 4.01 66.22
CA GLU A 353 6.65 3.48 67.59
C GLU A 353 5.38 3.58 68.42
N ASP A 354 4.59 4.62 68.15
CA ASP A 354 3.35 4.92 68.84
C ASP A 354 2.14 4.20 68.20
N ARG A 355 2.40 3.31 67.23
CA ARG A 355 1.41 2.59 66.42
C ARG A 355 0.51 3.52 65.61
N VAL A 356 1.04 4.66 65.20
CA VAL A 356 0.37 5.63 64.35
C VAL A 356 0.68 5.31 62.89
N GLU A 357 -0.37 5.15 62.09
CA GLU A 357 -0.25 4.87 60.66
C GLU A 357 0.10 6.15 59.88
N THR A 358 1.17 6.08 59.08
CA THR A 358 1.49 7.04 58.04
C THR A 358 1.31 6.39 56.68
N ARG A 359 0.43 6.95 55.86
CA ARG A 359 0.14 6.46 54.52
C ARG A 359 0.71 7.40 53.46
N ILE A 360 1.50 6.88 52.55
CA ILE A 360 2.18 7.66 51.51
C ILE A 360 1.68 7.16 50.16
N ARG A 361 1.27 8.08 49.29
CA ARG A 361 0.85 7.77 47.93
C ARG A 361 1.74 8.51 46.95
N SER A 362 2.25 7.81 45.94
CA SER A 362 3.09 8.40 44.92
C SER A 362 2.52 8.13 43.54
N LEU A 363 2.35 9.22 42.78
CA LEU A 363 1.92 9.22 41.39
C LEU A 363 3.11 9.68 40.53
N ARG A 364 3.60 8.79 39.67
CA ARG A 364 4.74 9.09 38.80
C ARG A 364 4.46 8.66 37.36
N THR A 365 4.89 9.48 36.42
CA THR A 365 4.88 9.17 34.99
C THR A 365 6.29 8.77 34.60
N LEU A 366 6.45 7.50 34.24
CA LEU A 366 7.71 6.92 33.81
C LEU A 366 7.66 6.65 32.32
N ALA A 367 8.77 6.80 31.62
CA ALA A 367 8.85 6.50 30.19
C ALA A 367 10.11 5.70 29.87
N THR A 368 10.00 4.74 28.95
CA THR A 368 11.20 4.08 28.41
C THR A 368 11.97 5.05 27.51
N PRO A 369 13.27 4.81 27.29
CA PRO A 369 13.98 5.37 26.14
C PRO A 369 13.27 5.01 24.82
N LEU A 370 13.64 5.73 23.76
CA LEU A 370 13.21 5.39 22.40
C LEU A 370 13.80 4.02 21.98
N LEU A 371 12.91 3.05 21.77
CA LEU A 371 13.22 1.71 21.31
C LEU A 371 12.97 1.63 19.79
N PRO A 372 13.86 1.03 18.99
CA PRO A 372 13.63 0.89 17.55
C PRO A 372 12.35 0.10 17.26
N SER A 373 11.49 0.61 16.39
CA SER A 373 10.26 -0.05 15.95
C SER A 373 10.32 -0.35 14.44
N PRO A 374 11.09 -1.37 14.01
CA PRO A 374 11.27 -1.66 12.59
C PRO A 374 9.96 -2.19 12.00
N ILE A 375 9.51 -1.55 10.92
CA ILE A 375 8.48 -2.09 10.03
C ILE A 375 9.15 -2.78 8.84
N PHE A 376 8.46 -3.75 8.25
CA PHE A 376 9.01 -4.50 7.12
C PHE A 376 7.98 -4.59 5.99
N ALA A 377 8.49 -4.68 4.76
CA ALA A 377 7.69 -5.01 3.60
C ALA A 377 8.07 -6.40 3.07
N GLU A 378 7.06 -7.22 2.78
CA GLU A 378 7.20 -8.57 2.27
C GLU A 378 6.56 -8.67 0.88
N ASN A 379 7.32 -9.18 -0.09
CA ASN A 379 6.81 -9.49 -1.42
C ASN A 379 6.06 -10.83 -1.41
N GLN A 380 4.73 -10.77 -1.47
CA GLN A 380 3.82 -11.93 -1.51
C GLN A 380 3.23 -12.13 -2.92
N THR A 381 3.94 -11.68 -3.97
CA THR A 381 3.48 -11.75 -5.36
C THR A 381 3.44 -13.20 -5.86
N VAL A 382 2.30 -13.58 -6.44
CA VAL A 382 2.07 -14.85 -7.14
C VAL A 382 1.93 -14.54 -8.63
N LEU A 383 2.81 -15.10 -9.47
CA LEU A 383 2.90 -14.73 -10.89
C LEU A 383 1.61 -15.02 -11.65
N GLU A 384 0.93 -16.12 -11.32
CA GLU A 384 -0.33 -16.57 -11.92
C GLU A 384 -1.51 -15.60 -11.65
N GLU A 385 -1.41 -14.77 -10.61
CA GLU A 385 -2.42 -13.74 -10.32
C GLU A 385 -2.25 -12.46 -11.17
N HIS A 386 -1.15 -12.35 -11.95
CA HIS A 386 -0.83 -11.18 -12.77
C HIS A 386 -0.86 -9.84 -12.01
N MET A 387 -0.52 -9.86 -10.72
CA MET A 387 -0.51 -8.68 -9.86
C MET A 387 0.56 -8.76 -8.78
N PHE A 388 1.18 -7.63 -8.48
CA PHE A 388 1.98 -7.49 -7.27
C PHE A 388 1.09 -7.56 -6.04
N THR A 389 1.52 -8.34 -5.06
CA THR A 389 0.95 -8.32 -3.71
C THR A 389 2.09 -8.05 -2.73
N VAL A 390 2.09 -6.88 -2.10
CA VAL A 390 3.12 -6.47 -1.14
C VAL A 390 2.47 -6.20 0.21
N TYR A 391 3.05 -6.75 1.26
CA TYR A 391 2.54 -6.65 2.61
C TYR A 391 3.49 -5.83 3.49
N LEU A 392 3.02 -4.69 4.00
CA LEU A 392 3.71 -3.88 5.00
C LEU A 392 3.24 -4.33 6.39
N GLY A 393 4.15 -4.88 7.20
CA GLY A 393 3.86 -5.45 8.52
C GLY A 393 4.42 -4.63 9.69
N ASP A 394 4.00 -5.01 10.90
CA ASP A 394 4.45 -4.45 12.19
C ASP A 394 4.25 -2.94 12.37
N VAL A 395 3.29 -2.35 11.67
CA VAL A 395 2.95 -0.94 11.83
C VAL A 395 2.27 -0.74 13.20
N PRO A 396 2.78 0.13 14.10
CA PRO A 396 2.17 0.39 15.40
C PRO A 396 0.74 0.93 15.28
N GLU A 397 -0.10 0.68 16.29
CA GLU A 397 -1.52 1.10 16.31
C GLU A 397 -1.72 2.61 16.10
N ASP A 398 -0.83 3.42 16.65
CA ASP A 398 -0.85 4.89 16.56
C ASP A 398 -0.21 5.44 15.27
N VAL A 399 0.16 4.57 14.33
CA VAL A 399 0.74 4.93 13.03
C VAL A 399 -0.21 4.54 11.91
N GLN A 400 -0.55 5.49 11.04
CA GLN A 400 -1.47 5.27 9.92
C GLN A 400 -0.81 5.53 8.57
N LEU A 401 -1.18 4.72 7.57
CA LEU A 401 -0.79 4.95 6.18
C LEU A 401 -1.59 6.12 5.59
N ALA A 402 -0.90 7.21 5.27
CA ALA A 402 -1.49 8.40 4.67
C ALA A 402 -1.45 8.37 3.13
N ALA A 403 -0.34 7.92 2.56
CA ALA A 403 -0.15 7.85 1.11
C ALA A 403 0.83 6.75 0.71
N VAL A 404 0.77 6.35 -0.57
CA VAL A 404 1.71 5.43 -1.19
C VAL A 404 2.20 6.04 -2.49
N HIS A 405 3.51 6.07 -2.69
CA HIS A 405 4.14 6.47 -3.94
C HIS A 405 4.58 5.22 -4.70
N LEU A 406 4.05 5.03 -5.91
CA LEU A 406 4.38 3.90 -6.78
C LEU A 406 5.12 4.43 -8.00
N ASN A 407 6.38 4.02 -8.18
CA ASN A 407 7.24 4.45 -9.30
C ASN A 407 7.21 5.97 -9.58
N GLY A 408 7.11 6.79 -8.54
CA GLY A 408 7.09 8.26 -8.62
C GLY A 408 5.71 8.91 -8.71
N GLN A 409 4.63 8.14 -8.79
CA GLN A 409 3.25 8.64 -8.75
C GLN A 409 2.65 8.47 -7.34
N GLU A 410 2.10 9.55 -6.79
CA GLU A 410 1.50 9.59 -5.45
C GLU A 410 0.03 9.16 -5.47
N PHE A 411 -0.36 8.34 -4.50
CA PHE A 411 -1.73 7.94 -4.25
C PHE A 411 -2.07 8.14 -2.76
N THR A 412 -3.04 9.00 -2.46
CA THR A 412 -3.55 9.20 -1.10
C THR A 412 -4.51 8.08 -0.70
N VAL A 413 -4.47 7.68 0.57
CA VAL A 413 -5.35 6.65 1.14
C VAL A 413 -6.57 7.31 1.81
N PRO A 414 -7.81 6.82 1.59
CA PRO A 414 -8.20 5.68 0.76
C PRO A 414 -8.06 5.97 -0.73
N LEU A 415 -7.65 4.95 -1.50
CA LEU A 415 -7.38 5.07 -2.92
C LEU A 415 -8.62 5.52 -3.71
N SER A 416 -8.40 6.46 -4.62
CA SER A 416 -9.42 7.04 -5.51
C SER A 416 -9.50 6.36 -6.88
N VAL A 417 -8.63 5.38 -7.15
CA VAL A 417 -8.47 4.70 -8.45
C VAL A 417 -8.84 3.23 -8.33
N SER A 418 -9.61 2.71 -9.29
CA SER A 418 -10.24 1.38 -9.24
C SER A 418 -9.29 0.19 -9.44
N SER A 419 -8.07 0.38 -9.98
CA SER A 419 -7.12 -0.71 -10.27
C SER A 419 -6.23 -1.09 -9.09
N LEU A 420 -6.04 -0.18 -8.14
CA LEU A 420 -5.15 -0.34 -7.00
C LEU A 420 -5.97 -0.67 -5.75
N ILE A 421 -5.54 -1.65 -4.97
CA ILE A 421 -6.27 -2.08 -3.76
C ILE A 421 -5.30 -2.06 -2.57
N ILE A 422 -5.68 -1.35 -1.51
CA ILE A 422 -5.01 -1.39 -0.21
C ILE A 422 -6.01 -1.90 0.83
N THR A 423 -5.60 -2.91 1.58
CA THR A 423 -6.40 -3.49 2.66
C THR A 423 -5.63 -3.46 3.98
N LYS A 424 -6.30 -3.08 5.07
CA LYS A 424 -5.72 -3.08 6.42
C LYS A 424 -5.98 -4.44 7.09
N ALA A 425 -4.95 -5.03 7.69
CA ALA A 425 -5.03 -6.23 8.51
C ALA A 425 -4.63 -5.89 9.95
N VAL A 426 -5.45 -6.24 10.95
CA VAL A 426 -5.18 -5.95 12.37
C VAL A 426 -4.66 -7.20 13.06
N HIS A 427 -3.62 -7.07 13.88
CA HIS A 427 -2.99 -8.16 14.62
C HIS A 427 -3.27 -8.05 16.12
N PRO A 428 -3.18 -9.16 16.87
CA PRO A 428 -3.46 -9.20 18.31
C PRO A 428 -2.38 -8.52 19.18
N ASN A 429 -1.22 -8.17 18.63
CA ASN A 429 -0.10 -7.50 19.32
C ASN A 429 -0.17 -5.96 19.25
N ASN A 430 -1.36 -5.38 19.07
CA ASN A 430 -1.56 -3.94 18.88
C ASN A 430 -0.70 -3.35 17.74
N THR A 431 -0.47 -4.14 16.69
CA THR A 431 0.05 -3.67 15.40
C THR A 431 -0.96 -3.99 14.30
N HIS A 432 -0.77 -3.37 13.14
CA HIS A 432 -1.50 -3.69 11.93
C HIS A 432 -0.55 -3.74 10.74
N GLY A 433 -1.07 -4.21 9.62
CA GLY A 433 -0.37 -4.23 8.35
C GLY A 433 -1.24 -3.73 7.21
N TYR A 434 -0.60 -3.41 6.10
CA TYR A 434 -1.25 -2.98 4.87
C TYR A 434 -0.86 -3.92 3.73
N LYS A 435 -1.85 -4.48 3.06
CA LYS A 435 -1.65 -5.29 1.86
C LYS A 435 -2.00 -4.46 0.63
N LEU A 436 -0.98 -4.12 -0.14
CA LEU A 436 -1.05 -3.42 -1.41
C LEU A 436 -1.12 -4.44 -2.56
N LYS A 437 -2.08 -4.24 -3.46
CA LYS A 437 -2.28 -5.04 -4.67
C LYS A 437 -2.25 -4.14 -5.91
N VAL A 438 -1.37 -4.45 -6.86
CA VAL A 438 -1.15 -3.67 -8.09
C VAL A 438 -1.08 -4.61 -9.31
N PRO A 439 -2.02 -4.53 -10.28
CA PRO A 439 -1.95 -5.34 -11.50
C PRO A 439 -0.68 -5.05 -12.31
N PHE A 440 -0.12 -6.06 -12.97
CA PHE A 440 1.07 -5.91 -13.82
C PHE A 440 0.86 -4.97 -15.02
N GLU A 441 -0.38 -4.88 -15.51
CA GLU A 441 -0.74 -4.02 -16.64
C GLU A 441 -1.17 -2.61 -16.22
N ASP A 442 -1.08 -2.28 -14.93
CA ASP A 442 -1.27 -0.91 -14.49
C ASP A 442 -0.14 -0.02 -15.05
N PRO A 443 -0.45 1.16 -15.62
CA PRO A 443 0.56 2.06 -16.18
C PRO A 443 1.67 2.48 -15.21
N VAL A 444 1.44 2.35 -13.89
CA VAL A 444 2.43 2.66 -12.87
C VAL A 444 3.53 1.60 -12.78
N VAL A 445 3.30 0.37 -13.26
CA VAL A 445 4.28 -0.71 -13.23
C VAL A 445 5.29 -0.53 -14.37
N LEU A 446 6.58 -0.55 -14.02
CA LEU A 446 7.65 -0.45 -15.01
C LEU A 446 7.93 -1.83 -15.60
N GLN A 447 7.89 -1.93 -16.92
CA GLN A 447 8.22 -3.14 -17.66
C GLN A 447 9.63 -3.01 -18.26
N GLN A 448 10.49 -3.99 -18.03
CA GLN A 448 11.84 -4.03 -18.56
C GLN A 448 12.14 -5.40 -19.17
N PHE A 449 12.48 -5.42 -20.46
CA PHE A 449 12.93 -6.63 -21.15
C PHE A 449 14.43 -6.86 -20.95
N SER A 450 14.80 -8.05 -20.50
CA SER A 450 16.18 -8.52 -20.48
C SER A 450 16.58 -9.08 -21.84
N LYS A 451 17.88 -9.05 -22.15
CA LYS A 451 18.48 -9.70 -23.35
C LYS A 451 18.40 -11.23 -23.33
N THR A 452 17.87 -11.82 -22.26
CA THR A 452 17.78 -13.26 -22.02
C THR A 452 16.32 -13.76 -22.02
N ASP A 453 15.46 -13.15 -22.86
CA ASP A 453 14.04 -13.52 -23.03
C ASP A 453 13.24 -13.55 -21.70
N ALA A 454 13.50 -12.57 -20.84
CA ALA A 454 12.82 -12.41 -19.56
C ALA A 454 12.19 -11.03 -19.46
N LEU A 455 10.91 -10.99 -19.09
CA LEU A 455 10.16 -9.77 -18.79
C LEU A 455 10.22 -9.51 -17.29
N HIS A 456 10.73 -8.34 -16.89
CA HIS A 456 10.72 -7.87 -15.51
C HIS A 456 9.60 -6.85 -15.34
N TYR A 457 8.66 -7.13 -14.44
CA TYR A 457 7.80 -6.11 -13.88
C TYR A 457 8.48 -5.56 -12.62
N ILE A 458 8.56 -4.24 -12.50
CA ILE A 458 9.25 -3.55 -11.40
C ILE A 458 8.30 -2.55 -10.77
N LEU A 459 8.15 -2.65 -9.45
CA LEU A 459 7.35 -1.75 -8.65
C LEU A 459 8.17 -1.22 -7.48
N ASN A 460 8.59 0.05 -7.56
CA ASN A 460 9.17 0.77 -6.43
C ASN A 460 8.04 1.42 -5.63
N ILE A 461 8.05 1.18 -4.33
CA ILE A 461 7.00 1.59 -3.40
C ILE A 461 7.65 2.47 -2.33
N ASN A 462 7.04 3.62 -2.04
CA ASN A 462 7.40 4.44 -0.90
C ASN A 462 6.13 4.76 -0.10
N TYR A 463 6.03 4.18 1.10
CA TYR A 463 4.92 4.34 2.02
C TYR A 463 5.12 5.60 2.86
N THR A 464 4.12 6.47 2.90
CA THR A 464 4.06 7.63 3.79
C THR A 464 3.17 7.29 4.98
N LEU A 465 3.79 7.13 6.13
CA LEU A 465 3.15 6.82 7.41
C LEU A 465 3.08 8.08 8.27
N THR A 466 2.02 8.21 9.06
CA THR A 466 1.76 9.34 9.94
C THR A 466 1.55 8.86 11.36
N VAL A 467 2.35 9.37 12.30
CA VAL A 467 2.20 9.12 13.74
C VAL A 467 1.10 10.03 14.30
N LEU A 468 0.21 9.49 15.13
CA LEU A 468 -0.91 10.22 15.70
C LEU A 468 -0.76 10.46 17.22
N PRO A 469 -1.22 11.63 17.72
CA PRO A 469 -1.82 12.76 17.00
C PRO A 469 -0.82 13.80 16.48
N GLU A 470 0.48 13.65 16.73
CA GLU A 470 1.53 14.65 16.44
C GLU A 470 1.67 14.95 14.94
N LYS A 471 1.22 14.03 14.08
CA LYS A 471 1.26 14.09 12.60
C LYS A 471 2.67 14.11 12.03
N ASP A 472 3.63 13.56 12.77
CA ASP A 472 4.98 13.32 12.26
C ASP A 472 4.94 12.27 11.16
N LEU A 473 5.76 12.49 10.12
CA LEU A 473 5.78 11.65 8.92
C LEU A 473 6.99 10.72 8.93
N TYR A 474 6.75 9.44 8.68
CA TYR A 474 7.78 8.42 8.46
C TYR A 474 7.64 7.82 7.06
N TYR A 475 8.78 7.56 6.41
CA TYR A 475 8.81 7.05 5.04
C TYR A 475 9.49 5.69 5.01
N HIS A 476 8.85 4.72 4.36
CA HIS A 476 9.40 3.37 4.20
C HIS A 476 9.43 2.99 2.73
N MET A 477 10.60 2.64 2.22
CA MET A 477 10.81 2.33 0.80
C MET A 477 11.03 0.84 0.59
N GLU A 478 10.40 0.29 -0.45
CA GLU A 478 10.53 -1.09 -0.87
C GLU A 478 10.59 -1.18 -2.40
N SER A 479 11.28 -2.19 -2.95
CA SER A 479 11.33 -2.42 -4.40
C SER A 479 11.10 -3.89 -4.70
N VAL A 480 9.97 -4.19 -5.34
CA VAL A 480 9.60 -5.55 -5.70
C VAL A 480 9.73 -5.77 -7.20
N VAL A 481 10.25 -6.93 -7.57
CA VAL A 481 10.44 -7.35 -8.96
C VAL A 481 9.75 -8.70 -9.16
N ALA A 482 8.92 -8.78 -10.19
CA ALA A 482 8.34 -10.03 -10.65
C ALA A 482 9.02 -10.42 -11.98
N LEU A 483 9.62 -11.60 -11.98
CA LEU A 483 10.36 -12.15 -13.10
C LEU A 483 9.48 -13.18 -13.82
N VAL A 484 9.22 -12.95 -15.10
CA VAL A 484 8.63 -13.96 -15.99
C VAL A 484 9.75 -14.57 -16.83
N THR A 485 10.15 -15.79 -16.48
CA THR A 485 11.04 -16.65 -17.28
C THR A 485 10.22 -17.67 -18.07
N ASP A 486 10.78 -18.18 -19.18
CA ASP A 486 10.21 -19.25 -20.03
C ASP A 486 9.23 -18.77 -21.12
N VAL A 487 9.46 -17.57 -21.66
CA VAL A 487 8.73 -17.07 -22.84
C VAL A 487 9.29 -17.78 -24.09
N SER A 488 8.81 -18.99 -24.35
CA SER A 488 9.12 -19.75 -25.57
C SER A 488 8.08 -19.47 -26.66
N PRO A 489 8.46 -19.43 -27.95
CA PRO A 489 7.51 -19.27 -29.04
C PRO A 489 6.46 -20.41 -29.02
N PRO A 490 5.17 -20.10 -29.31
CA PRO A 490 4.08 -21.07 -29.29
C PRO A 490 4.31 -22.16 -30.33
N GLN A 491 4.13 -23.42 -29.93
CA GLN A 491 4.28 -24.55 -30.82
C GLN A 491 2.89 -25.09 -31.23
N PHE A 492 2.68 -25.29 -32.52
CA PHE A 492 1.43 -25.84 -33.02
C PHE A 492 1.43 -27.38 -32.94
N ASP A 493 0.31 -27.93 -32.49
CA ASP A 493 -0.01 -29.34 -32.68
C ASP A 493 -0.61 -29.54 -34.08
N ALA A 494 0.10 -30.29 -34.91
CA ALA A 494 -0.27 -30.48 -36.31
C ALA A 494 -0.69 -31.93 -36.61
N VAL A 495 -1.86 -32.10 -37.26
CA VAL A 495 -2.45 -33.40 -37.59
C VAL A 495 -2.78 -33.47 -39.08
N CYS A 496 -2.50 -34.62 -39.70
CA CYS A 496 -2.87 -34.87 -41.10
C CYS A 496 -4.34 -35.27 -41.19
N THR A 497 -5.09 -34.64 -42.10
CA THR A 497 -6.47 -35.02 -42.41
C THR A 497 -6.55 -35.58 -43.84
N GLU A 498 -7.68 -36.15 -44.24
CA GLU A 498 -7.85 -36.63 -45.64
C GLU A 498 -7.85 -35.47 -46.65
N SER A 499 -8.28 -34.29 -46.23
CA SER A 499 -8.46 -33.09 -47.07
C SER A 499 -7.35 -32.05 -46.91
N GLY A 500 -6.37 -32.23 -46.01
CA GLY A 500 -5.34 -31.22 -45.74
C GLY A 500 -4.52 -31.47 -44.46
N ILE A 501 -4.12 -30.37 -43.82
CA ILE A 501 -3.40 -30.37 -42.54
C ILE A 501 -4.13 -29.43 -41.58
N SER A 502 -4.36 -29.90 -40.35
CA SER A 502 -4.94 -29.11 -39.27
C SER A 502 -3.86 -28.75 -38.26
N PHE A 503 -3.79 -27.47 -37.90
CA PHE A 503 -2.88 -26.91 -36.91
C PHE A 503 -3.70 -26.36 -35.75
N LYS A 504 -3.42 -26.82 -34.54
CA LYS A 504 -4.04 -26.34 -33.31
C LYS A 504 -2.98 -25.69 -32.42
N LEU A 505 -3.28 -24.52 -31.90
CA LEU A 505 -2.50 -23.84 -30.89
C LEU A 505 -3.42 -23.58 -29.69
N ASP A 506 -3.08 -24.14 -28.54
CA ASP A 506 -3.73 -23.79 -27.27
C ASP A 506 -3.08 -22.51 -26.73
N HIS A 507 -3.88 -21.48 -26.46
CA HIS A 507 -3.37 -20.18 -26.01
C HIS A 507 -2.75 -20.30 -24.62
N ARG A 508 -1.53 -19.77 -24.50
CA ARG A 508 -0.80 -19.66 -23.23
C ARG A 508 -0.60 -18.18 -22.88
N PRO A 509 -0.40 -17.86 -21.59
CA PRO A 509 0.08 -16.54 -21.20
C PRO A 509 1.30 -16.14 -22.04
N PHE A 510 1.35 -14.87 -22.47
CA PHE A 510 2.45 -14.28 -23.25
C PHE A 510 2.54 -14.63 -24.75
N ASP A 511 1.61 -15.41 -25.31
CA ASP A 511 1.60 -15.70 -26.76
C ASP A 511 1.46 -14.43 -27.65
N TYR A 512 0.97 -13.31 -27.09
CA TYR A 512 0.83 -12.01 -27.78
C TYR A 512 2.17 -11.34 -28.16
N LEU A 513 3.29 -11.85 -27.64
CA LEU A 513 4.65 -11.41 -27.98
C LEU A 513 5.11 -11.92 -29.34
N TRP A 514 4.40 -12.90 -29.92
CA TRP A 514 4.76 -13.55 -31.17
C TRP A 514 3.76 -13.27 -32.29
N GLU A 515 4.28 -13.00 -33.48
CA GLU A 515 3.51 -12.92 -34.72
C GLU A 515 3.56 -14.26 -35.46
N ILE A 516 2.38 -14.79 -35.80
CA ILE A 516 2.24 -16.06 -36.52
C ILE A 516 2.20 -15.75 -38.01
N THR A 517 3.13 -16.33 -38.77
CA THR A 517 3.27 -16.09 -40.21
C THR A 517 3.27 -17.40 -40.98
N ILE A 518 2.73 -17.40 -42.20
CA ILE A 518 2.86 -18.49 -43.17
C ILE A 518 3.63 -17.92 -44.36
N ASP A 519 4.78 -18.52 -44.68
CA ASP A 519 5.77 -17.94 -45.59
C ASP A 519 6.26 -16.54 -45.13
N SER A 520 5.77 -15.48 -45.76
CA SER A 520 6.06 -14.08 -45.45
C SER A 520 4.90 -13.31 -44.83
N ASP A 521 3.70 -13.90 -44.81
CA ASP A 521 2.47 -13.14 -44.60
C ASP A 521 1.92 -13.37 -43.19
N LEU A 522 1.47 -12.29 -42.54
CA LEU A 522 0.93 -12.33 -41.18
C LEU A 522 -0.43 -13.04 -41.17
N LEU A 523 -0.53 -14.11 -40.40
CA LEU A 523 -1.73 -14.90 -40.28
C LEU A 523 -2.84 -14.10 -39.59
N THR A 524 -3.80 -13.63 -40.37
CA THR A 524 -5.01 -12.94 -39.91
C THR A 524 -6.24 -13.64 -40.48
N SER A 525 -7.42 -13.42 -39.90
CA SER A 525 -8.67 -14.01 -40.42
C SER A 525 -8.92 -13.61 -41.89
N GLU A 526 -8.62 -12.37 -42.25
CA GLU A 526 -8.79 -11.87 -43.62
C GLU A 526 -7.82 -12.56 -44.59
N LEU A 527 -6.57 -12.72 -44.20
CA LEU A 527 -5.58 -13.43 -45.02
C LEU A 527 -5.90 -14.93 -45.14
N ALA A 528 -6.39 -15.55 -44.06
CA ALA A 528 -6.82 -16.94 -44.07
C ALA A 528 -7.92 -17.18 -45.10
N ASP A 529 -8.93 -16.30 -45.14
CA ASP A 529 -10.00 -16.35 -46.14
C ASP A 529 -9.46 -16.16 -47.57
N GLN A 530 -8.52 -15.23 -47.77
CA GLN A 530 -7.88 -14.98 -49.07
C GLN A 530 -7.09 -16.18 -49.60
N HIS A 531 -6.44 -16.94 -48.71
CA HIS A 531 -5.68 -18.14 -49.08
C HIS A 531 -6.51 -19.43 -49.08
N GLY A 532 -7.80 -19.35 -48.75
CA GLY A 532 -8.71 -20.50 -48.71
C GLY A 532 -8.48 -21.41 -47.49
N TYR A 533 -7.92 -20.87 -46.41
CA TYR A 533 -7.81 -21.57 -45.13
C TYR A 533 -9.11 -21.41 -44.33
N THR A 534 -9.39 -22.35 -43.43
CA THR A 534 -10.46 -22.20 -42.45
C THR A 534 -9.83 -21.94 -41.09
N MET A 535 -10.03 -20.74 -40.54
CA MET A 535 -9.50 -20.33 -39.24
C MET A 535 -10.64 -20.14 -38.25
N SER A 536 -10.48 -20.69 -37.04
CA SER A 536 -11.27 -20.32 -35.86
C SER A 536 -10.34 -19.97 -34.71
N ASN A 537 -10.44 -18.74 -34.21
CA ASN A 537 -9.64 -18.25 -33.09
C ASN A 537 -10.59 -17.80 -31.97
N ASP A 538 -10.58 -18.52 -30.85
CA ASP A 538 -11.35 -18.19 -29.65
C ASP A 538 -10.43 -17.82 -28.48
N SER A 539 -10.97 -17.62 -27.28
CA SER A 539 -10.18 -17.21 -26.11
C SER A 539 -9.22 -18.28 -25.60
N ASN A 540 -9.42 -19.55 -25.98
CA ASN A 540 -8.68 -20.69 -25.45
C ASN A 540 -7.75 -21.33 -26.48
N SER A 541 -8.09 -21.27 -27.76
CA SER A 541 -7.30 -21.89 -28.82
C SER A 541 -7.48 -21.24 -30.19
N LEU A 542 -6.45 -21.40 -31.02
CA LEU A 542 -6.48 -21.12 -32.45
C LEU A 542 -6.44 -22.46 -33.21
N LEU A 543 -7.42 -22.68 -34.07
CA LEU A 543 -7.48 -23.80 -35.00
C LEU A 543 -7.39 -23.27 -36.43
N LEU A 544 -6.42 -23.78 -37.19
CA LEU A 544 -6.21 -23.46 -38.58
C LEU A 544 -6.26 -24.75 -39.41
N GLU A 545 -7.24 -24.87 -40.28
CA GLU A 545 -7.33 -25.95 -41.26
C GLU A 545 -6.85 -25.44 -42.61
N VAL A 546 -5.86 -26.12 -43.17
CA VAL A 546 -5.17 -25.76 -44.42
C VAL A 546 -5.49 -26.82 -45.47
N PRO A 547 -6.48 -26.60 -46.36
CA PRO A 547 -6.92 -27.60 -47.33
C PRO A 547 -5.86 -27.90 -48.40
N LEU A 548 -5.81 -29.12 -48.91
CA LEU A 548 -4.95 -29.48 -50.04
C LEU A 548 -5.12 -28.50 -51.21
N PHE A 549 -4.00 -28.14 -51.83
CA PHE A 549 -3.91 -27.18 -52.95
C PHE A 549 -4.12 -25.71 -52.58
N SER A 550 -4.17 -25.38 -51.29
CA SER A 550 -4.11 -23.99 -50.82
C SER A 550 -2.70 -23.39 -50.95
N HIS A 551 -2.60 -22.07 -50.71
CA HIS A 551 -1.32 -21.38 -50.59
C HIS A 551 -0.46 -21.99 -49.45
N GLY A 552 0.87 -21.76 -49.50
CA GLY A 552 1.83 -22.28 -48.52
C GLY A 552 2.29 -23.73 -48.69
N TYR A 553 1.58 -24.58 -49.45
CA TYR A 553 1.96 -25.99 -49.60
C TYR A 553 3.21 -26.19 -50.47
N GLU A 554 4.16 -26.96 -49.94
CA GLU A 554 5.27 -27.53 -50.73
C GLU A 554 5.02 -29.02 -51.01
N TYR A 555 4.90 -29.39 -52.28
CA TYR A 555 4.66 -30.78 -52.72
C TYR A 555 5.95 -31.50 -53.12
N LYS A 556 6.17 -32.70 -52.57
CA LYS A 556 7.34 -33.54 -52.85
C LYS A 556 6.95 -34.97 -53.21
N ASN A 557 7.78 -35.62 -54.03
CA ASN A 557 7.68 -37.03 -54.41
C ASN A 557 6.33 -37.45 -55.02
N VAL A 558 5.82 -36.68 -55.98
CA VAL A 558 4.57 -37.02 -56.69
C VAL A 558 4.73 -38.31 -57.51
N SER A 559 3.92 -39.32 -57.16
CA SER A 559 3.85 -40.64 -57.82
C SER A 559 2.41 -41.14 -57.84
N LEU A 560 2.15 -42.25 -58.54
CA LEU A 560 0.81 -42.89 -58.50
C LEU A 560 0.42 -43.44 -57.12
N LYS A 561 1.40 -43.71 -56.25
CA LYS A 561 1.16 -44.14 -54.86
C LYS A 561 0.74 -42.99 -53.94
N GLY A 562 0.94 -41.75 -54.39
CA GLY A 562 0.70 -40.54 -53.61
C GLY A 562 1.85 -39.55 -53.68
N PHE A 563 1.76 -38.50 -52.87
CA PHE A 563 2.75 -37.45 -52.70
C PHE A 563 2.80 -37.01 -51.23
N PHE A 564 3.80 -36.20 -50.89
CA PHE A 564 3.88 -35.54 -49.59
C PHE A 564 3.60 -34.05 -49.74
N GLY A 565 2.69 -33.51 -48.93
CA GLY A 565 2.48 -32.07 -48.79
C GLY A 565 3.07 -31.58 -47.48
N THR A 566 3.81 -30.47 -47.51
CA THR A 566 4.41 -29.83 -46.34
C THR A 566 3.89 -28.41 -46.19
N ILE A 567 3.57 -28.02 -44.95
CA ILE A 567 3.27 -26.64 -44.55
C ILE A 567 4.22 -26.27 -43.40
N GLU A 568 4.76 -25.05 -43.45
CA GLU A 568 5.53 -24.44 -42.37
C GLU A 568 4.81 -23.19 -41.85
N ILE A 569 4.60 -23.14 -40.54
CA ILE A 569 4.12 -21.95 -39.81
C ILE A 569 5.28 -21.41 -39.01
N VAL A 570 5.56 -20.12 -39.11
CA VAL A 570 6.71 -19.46 -38.50
C VAL A 570 6.26 -18.45 -37.44
N MET A 571 6.86 -18.51 -36.26
CA MET A 571 6.64 -17.56 -35.16
C MET A 571 7.77 -16.54 -35.13
N ARG A 572 7.41 -15.26 -35.24
CA ARG A 572 8.34 -14.14 -35.27
C ARG A 572 8.17 -13.28 -34.03
N ASP A 573 9.27 -12.71 -33.56
CA ASP A 573 9.25 -11.67 -32.54
C ASP A 573 8.50 -10.44 -33.04
N ARG A 574 7.55 -9.93 -32.25
CA ARG A 574 6.68 -8.83 -32.67
C ARG A 574 7.40 -7.49 -32.85
N GLU A 575 8.51 -7.25 -32.14
CA GLU A 575 9.24 -5.98 -32.26
C GLU A 575 10.35 -6.05 -33.33
N THR A 576 11.06 -7.16 -33.40
CA THR A 576 12.26 -7.32 -34.25
C THR A 576 11.98 -8.07 -35.55
N SER A 577 10.84 -8.74 -35.67
CA SER A 577 10.46 -9.63 -36.79
C SER A 577 11.42 -10.80 -37.05
N GLU A 578 12.34 -11.08 -36.12
CA GLU A 578 13.25 -12.23 -36.19
C GLU A 578 12.50 -13.54 -35.96
N VAL A 579 12.91 -14.59 -36.67
CA VAL A 579 12.31 -15.93 -36.54
C VAL A 579 12.78 -16.58 -35.25
N GLN A 580 11.86 -16.85 -34.33
CA GLN A 580 12.16 -17.48 -33.03
C GLN A 580 11.79 -18.96 -33.01
N GLY A 581 10.85 -19.38 -33.86
CA GLY A 581 10.55 -20.80 -34.04
C GLY A 581 9.71 -21.07 -35.29
N SER A 582 9.56 -22.34 -35.65
CA SER A 582 8.61 -22.77 -36.67
C SER A 582 8.03 -24.15 -36.37
N THR A 583 6.81 -24.38 -36.86
CA THR A 583 6.15 -25.68 -36.87
C THR A 583 6.03 -26.17 -38.31
N ILE A 584 6.71 -27.28 -38.62
CA ILE A 584 6.69 -27.90 -39.96
C ILE A 584 5.93 -29.22 -39.89
N LYS A 585 4.93 -29.40 -40.75
CA LYS A 585 4.19 -30.66 -40.86
C LYS A 585 4.20 -31.17 -42.29
N THR A 586 4.64 -32.42 -42.45
CA THR A 586 4.58 -33.15 -43.73
C THR A 586 3.59 -34.31 -43.63
N CYS A 587 2.66 -34.37 -44.55
CA CYS A 587 1.60 -35.38 -44.60
C CYS A 587 1.57 -36.14 -45.94
N PRO A 588 1.37 -37.47 -45.91
CA PRO A 588 1.20 -38.25 -47.13
C PRO A 588 -0.25 -38.15 -47.64
N PHE A 589 -0.41 -37.92 -48.93
CA PHE A 589 -1.71 -37.85 -49.60
C PHE A 589 -1.74 -38.79 -50.80
N SER A 590 -2.87 -39.46 -51.00
CA SER A 590 -3.06 -40.41 -52.10
C SER A 590 -4.41 -40.20 -52.82
N PRO A 591 -4.69 -38.98 -53.33
CA PRO A 591 -5.95 -38.74 -54.01
C PRO A 591 -6.04 -39.56 -55.31
N THR A 592 -7.27 -39.88 -55.71
CA THR A 592 -7.55 -40.64 -56.95
C THR A 592 -7.08 -39.87 -58.17
N GLU A 593 -7.37 -38.57 -58.21
CA GLU A 593 -6.93 -37.62 -59.22
C GLU A 593 -6.18 -36.43 -58.58
N LEU A 594 -5.25 -35.84 -59.33
CA LEU A 594 -4.41 -34.73 -58.89
C LEU A 594 -4.06 -33.86 -60.08
N ILE A 595 -4.08 -32.53 -59.91
CA ILE A 595 -3.47 -31.59 -60.83
C ILE A 595 -2.66 -30.55 -60.07
N MET A 596 -1.40 -30.38 -60.48
CA MET A 596 -0.48 -29.42 -59.89
C MET A 596 0.16 -28.58 -60.99
N CYS A 597 0.12 -27.26 -60.82
CA CYS A 597 0.58 -26.27 -61.79
C CYS A 597 1.70 -25.43 -61.17
N SER A 598 2.95 -25.83 -61.34
CA SER A 598 4.07 -25.17 -60.66
C SER A 598 4.42 -23.79 -61.23
N THR A 599 5.14 -22.98 -60.45
CA THR A 599 5.65 -21.66 -60.83
C THR A 599 6.69 -21.71 -61.95
N ASP A 600 7.43 -22.81 -62.10
CA ASP A 600 8.36 -23.06 -63.21
C ASP A 600 7.68 -23.55 -64.50
N GLY A 601 6.34 -23.63 -64.51
CA GLY A 601 5.55 -23.97 -65.68
C GLY A 601 5.59 -25.44 -66.04
N ARG A 602 5.52 -26.31 -65.01
CA ARG A 602 5.33 -27.74 -65.15
C ARG A 602 3.94 -28.13 -64.67
N MET A 603 3.20 -28.80 -65.56
CA MET A 603 1.91 -29.39 -65.24
C MET A 603 2.12 -30.86 -64.88
N THR A 604 1.72 -31.25 -63.67
CA THR A 604 1.76 -32.64 -63.21
C THR A 604 0.36 -33.10 -62.87
N VAL A 605 -0.08 -34.18 -63.49
CA VAL A 605 -1.46 -34.66 -63.46
C VAL A 605 -1.50 -36.15 -63.18
N VAL A 606 -2.25 -36.56 -62.17
CA VAL A 606 -2.72 -37.94 -62.01
C VAL A 606 -4.18 -37.95 -62.42
N ALA A 607 -4.51 -38.68 -63.47
CA ALA A 607 -5.88 -38.80 -63.96
C ALA A 607 -6.37 -40.24 -63.82
N ASP A 608 -7.64 -40.41 -63.45
CA ASP A 608 -8.31 -41.70 -63.58
C ASP A 608 -8.96 -41.79 -64.96
N LEU A 609 -8.45 -42.73 -65.76
CA LEU A 609 -8.88 -42.90 -67.15
C LEU A 609 -9.81 -44.11 -67.31
N ALA A 610 -10.42 -44.60 -66.22
CA ALA A 610 -11.29 -45.77 -66.22
C ALA A 610 -12.42 -45.64 -67.25
N LEU A 611 -12.95 -44.44 -67.44
CA LEU A 611 -14.04 -44.15 -68.37
C LEU A 611 -13.55 -43.74 -69.77
N ALA A 612 -12.32 -43.22 -69.88
CA ALA A 612 -11.71 -42.82 -71.15
C ALA A 612 -11.07 -44.00 -71.92
N ILE A 613 -10.68 -45.06 -71.22
CA ILE A 613 -10.04 -46.26 -71.78
C ILE A 613 -11.09 -47.38 -71.93
N PRO A 614 -11.13 -48.10 -73.07
CA PRO A 614 -12.04 -49.24 -73.21
C PRO A 614 -11.74 -50.34 -72.19
N ASN A 615 -12.75 -51.09 -71.72
CA ASN A 615 -12.59 -52.21 -70.78
C ASN A 615 -11.42 -53.14 -71.17
N GLY A 616 -10.43 -53.29 -70.27
CA GLY A 616 -9.21 -54.07 -70.50
C GLY A 616 -8.10 -53.33 -71.29
N GLY A 617 -8.28 -52.04 -71.58
CA GLY A 617 -7.26 -51.18 -72.17
C GLY A 617 -6.19 -50.79 -71.15
N ASN A 618 -5.00 -50.46 -71.65
CA ASN A 618 -3.85 -50.12 -70.81
C ASN A 618 -3.60 -48.61 -70.85
N ALA A 619 -3.58 -47.96 -69.68
CA ALA A 619 -3.30 -46.54 -69.54
C ALA A 619 -1.96 -46.10 -70.15
N ALA A 620 -0.97 -47.00 -70.28
CA ALA A 620 0.31 -46.73 -70.97
C ALA A 620 0.16 -46.43 -72.47
N ARG A 621 -1.02 -46.69 -73.05
CA ARG A 621 -1.34 -46.37 -74.45
C ARG A 621 -1.99 -45.00 -74.61
N THR A 622 -2.04 -44.22 -73.55
CA THR A 622 -2.53 -42.85 -73.60
C THR A 622 -1.41 -41.88 -73.92
N ASN A 623 -1.74 -40.76 -74.53
CA ASN A 623 -0.83 -39.68 -74.83
C ASN A 623 -1.55 -38.34 -74.77
N LEU A 624 -0.79 -37.27 -74.64
CA LEU A 624 -1.31 -35.91 -74.73
C LEU A 624 -1.59 -35.52 -76.19
N ARG A 625 -1.93 -34.24 -76.47
CA ARG A 625 -2.11 -33.74 -77.84
C ARG A 625 -0.91 -34.05 -78.74
N ASP A 626 0.31 -33.96 -78.20
CA ASP A 626 1.49 -34.52 -78.84
C ASP A 626 1.59 -36.03 -78.60
N LYS A 627 1.64 -36.79 -79.69
CA LYS A 627 1.64 -38.26 -79.64
C LYS A 627 2.86 -38.86 -78.95
N TYR A 628 3.97 -38.12 -78.86
CA TYR A 628 5.19 -38.57 -78.20
C TYR A 628 5.19 -38.33 -76.68
N CYS A 629 4.21 -37.59 -76.16
CA CYS A 629 4.07 -37.34 -74.73
C CYS A 629 3.14 -38.37 -74.08
N GLY A 630 3.70 -39.51 -73.70
CA GLY A 630 3.03 -40.55 -72.92
C GLY A 630 3.09 -40.31 -71.41
N PRO A 631 2.38 -41.13 -70.62
CA PRO A 631 2.43 -41.06 -69.16
C PRO A 631 3.81 -41.50 -68.62
N LYS A 632 4.22 -40.87 -67.53
CA LYS A 632 5.44 -41.15 -66.78
C LYS A 632 5.31 -42.43 -65.95
N GLU A 633 4.14 -42.65 -65.36
CA GLU A 633 3.79 -43.85 -64.58
C GLU A 633 2.35 -44.25 -64.91
N THR A 634 2.04 -45.55 -64.82
CA THR A 634 0.68 -46.08 -65.02
C THR A 634 0.38 -47.21 -64.04
N ASP A 635 -0.83 -47.23 -63.50
CA ASP A 635 -1.34 -48.28 -62.61
C ASP A 635 -2.82 -48.54 -62.91
N GLY A 636 -3.13 -49.69 -63.52
CA GLY A 636 -4.47 -50.00 -64.00
C GLY A 636 -5.01 -48.95 -64.99
N SER A 637 -6.07 -48.24 -64.61
CA SER A 637 -6.67 -47.13 -65.36
C SER A 637 -6.04 -45.76 -65.06
N ARG A 638 -5.18 -45.65 -64.03
CA ARG A 638 -4.58 -44.37 -63.62
C ARG A 638 -3.29 -44.10 -64.38
N ALA A 639 -3.10 -42.83 -64.74
CA ALA A 639 -1.90 -42.38 -65.45
C ALA A 639 -1.37 -41.08 -64.84
N LEU A 640 -0.06 -41.03 -64.63
CA LEU A 640 0.66 -39.83 -64.22
C LEU A 640 1.31 -39.18 -65.45
N PHE A 641 0.96 -37.93 -65.73
CA PHE A 641 1.62 -37.09 -66.72
C PHE A 641 2.41 -35.98 -66.01
N SER A 642 3.60 -35.66 -66.51
CA SER A 642 4.36 -34.50 -66.04
C SER A 642 5.12 -33.89 -67.21
N PHE A 643 4.75 -32.68 -67.60
CA PHE A 643 5.29 -32.03 -68.79
C PHE A 643 5.35 -30.51 -68.59
N SER A 644 6.19 -29.84 -69.38
CA SER A 644 6.25 -28.37 -69.37
C SER A 644 5.07 -27.80 -70.15
N LEU A 645 4.50 -26.69 -69.69
CA LEU A 645 3.38 -25.99 -70.33
C LEU A 645 3.67 -25.60 -71.80
N ASN A 646 4.94 -25.37 -72.14
CA ASN A 646 5.38 -25.04 -73.51
C ASN A 646 5.63 -26.29 -74.38
N SER A 647 5.35 -27.49 -73.88
CA SER A 647 5.61 -28.77 -74.53
C SER A 647 4.33 -29.60 -74.67
N CYS A 648 4.42 -30.74 -75.36
CA CYS A 648 3.34 -31.73 -75.45
C CYS A 648 2.02 -31.23 -76.06
N GLY A 649 2.06 -30.18 -76.88
CA GLY A 649 0.93 -29.67 -77.64
C GLY A 649 -0.14 -28.96 -76.82
N ALA A 650 0.18 -28.47 -75.61
CA ALA A 650 -0.75 -27.69 -74.81
C ALA A 650 -1.19 -26.41 -75.55
N THR A 651 -2.49 -26.11 -75.50
CA THR A 651 -3.10 -24.92 -76.10
C THR A 651 -3.22 -23.81 -75.06
N VAL A 652 -2.89 -22.58 -75.42
CA VAL A 652 -2.96 -21.43 -74.51
C VAL A 652 -4.18 -20.59 -74.84
N LYS A 653 -5.00 -20.29 -73.82
CA LYS A 653 -6.13 -19.36 -73.88
C LYS A 653 -5.79 -18.13 -73.04
N LEU A 654 -5.78 -16.97 -73.67
CA LEU A 654 -5.47 -15.69 -73.02
C LEU A 654 -6.77 -14.96 -72.72
N ASN A 655 -7.06 -14.70 -71.44
CA ASN A 655 -8.16 -13.85 -70.99
C ASN A 655 -7.62 -12.49 -70.53
N SER A 656 -8.50 -11.53 -70.21
CA SER A 656 -8.11 -10.17 -69.80
C SER A 656 -7.25 -10.13 -68.53
N GLU A 657 -7.41 -11.11 -67.65
CA GLU A 657 -6.76 -11.16 -66.33
C GLU A 657 -5.87 -12.40 -66.12
N ASN A 658 -6.11 -13.47 -66.87
CA ASN A 658 -5.48 -14.79 -66.66
C ASN A 658 -5.06 -15.46 -67.98
N VAL A 659 -4.12 -16.40 -67.89
CA VAL A 659 -3.69 -17.28 -68.98
C VAL A 659 -3.95 -18.73 -68.60
N THR A 660 -4.74 -19.43 -69.39
CA THR A 660 -5.07 -20.84 -69.19
C THR A 660 -4.35 -21.71 -70.21
N TYR A 661 -3.52 -22.64 -69.73
CA TYR A 661 -2.90 -23.69 -70.53
C TYR A 661 -3.76 -24.93 -70.43
N GLU A 662 -4.13 -25.51 -71.58
CA GLU A 662 -5.03 -26.64 -71.68
C GLU A 662 -4.38 -27.79 -72.46
N ASN A 663 -4.49 -29.02 -71.97
CA ASN A 663 -4.12 -30.22 -72.72
C ASN A 663 -5.20 -31.30 -72.58
N GLU A 664 -5.17 -32.30 -73.46
CA GLU A 664 -6.18 -33.36 -73.51
C GLU A 664 -5.50 -34.73 -73.58
N ILE A 665 -6.04 -35.71 -72.84
CA ILE A 665 -5.53 -37.09 -72.83
C ILE A 665 -6.29 -37.91 -73.89
N PHE A 666 -5.54 -38.48 -74.82
CA PHE A 666 -6.06 -39.35 -75.88
C PHE A 666 -5.65 -40.81 -75.65
N TYR A 667 -6.54 -41.74 -75.99
CA TYR A 667 -6.22 -43.17 -76.01
C TYR A 667 -5.93 -43.65 -77.45
N SER A 668 -4.74 -44.18 -77.68
CA SER A 668 -4.35 -44.69 -79.00
C SER A 668 -5.00 -46.07 -79.30
N LYS A 669 -5.97 -46.10 -80.22
CA LYS A 669 -6.55 -47.36 -80.75
C LYS A 669 -5.59 -47.94 -81.81
N LYS A 670 -5.12 -49.19 -81.65
CA LYS A 670 -4.60 -49.96 -82.80
C LYS A 670 -5.77 -50.29 -83.73
N PHE A 671 -5.63 -50.02 -85.02
CA PHE A 671 -6.59 -50.44 -86.05
C PHE A 671 -6.93 -51.93 -85.89
N PRO A 672 -8.21 -52.30 -85.68
CA PRO A 672 -8.65 -53.66 -85.95
C PRO A 672 -8.77 -53.84 -87.46
N ARG A 673 -8.50 -55.05 -87.95
CA ARG A 673 -8.88 -55.49 -89.31
C ARG A 673 -10.39 -55.24 -89.54
N PRO A 674 -10.83 -54.98 -90.78
CA PRO A 674 -12.20 -54.56 -91.05
C PRO A 674 -13.16 -55.73 -90.91
N SER A 675 -13.86 -55.82 -89.77
CA SER A 675 -15.21 -56.40 -89.65
C SER A 675 -15.65 -56.42 -88.18
N GLN A 676 -16.29 -55.33 -87.75
CA GLN A 676 -17.52 -55.33 -86.96
C GLN A 676 -17.83 -53.89 -86.56
N VAL A 677 -18.95 -53.39 -87.09
CA VAL A 677 -19.57 -52.15 -86.66
C VAL A 677 -20.08 -52.38 -85.25
N VAL A 678 -19.38 -51.84 -84.26
CA VAL A 678 -19.91 -51.60 -82.92
C VAL A 678 -19.92 -50.10 -82.73
N SER A 679 -21.11 -49.58 -82.47
CA SER A 679 -21.39 -48.18 -82.14
C SER A 679 -20.36 -47.63 -81.15
N ASP A 680 -19.56 -46.65 -81.59
CA ASP A 680 -18.57 -45.94 -80.77
C ASP A 680 -19.38 -44.93 -79.93
N ASN A 681 -19.97 -45.41 -78.82
CA ASN A 681 -20.61 -44.55 -77.83
C ASN A 681 -19.59 -43.51 -77.35
N ALA A 682 -20.05 -42.26 -77.21
CA ALA A 682 -19.25 -41.10 -76.83
C ALA A 682 -18.26 -41.42 -75.72
N LYS A 683 -16.96 -41.35 -76.04
CA LYS A 683 -15.90 -41.58 -75.06
C LYS A 683 -15.65 -40.31 -74.28
N GLU A 684 -15.58 -40.47 -72.97
CA GLU A 684 -15.23 -39.42 -72.04
C GLU A 684 -13.81 -38.93 -72.34
N ARG A 685 -13.68 -37.61 -72.45
CA ARG A 685 -12.44 -36.90 -72.72
C ARG A 685 -11.98 -36.24 -71.44
N VAL A 686 -10.74 -36.52 -71.04
CA VAL A 686 -10.11 -35.91 -69.87
C VAL A 686 -9.26 -34.74 -70.34
N THR A 687 -9.68 -33.54 -69.94
CA THR A 687 -9.00 -32.27 -70.25
C THR A 687 -8.39 -31.72 -68.97
N MET A 688 -7.15 -31.29 -69.04
CA MET A 688 -6.40 -30.71 -67.93
C MET A 688 -6.11 -29.24 -68.23
N GLN A 689 -6.35 -28.35 -67.27
CA GLN A 689 -6.09 -26.93 -67.40
C GLN A 689 -5.27 -26.40 -66.22
N CYS A 690 -4.34 -25.50 -66.50
CA CYS A 690 -3.64 -24.69 -65.49
C CYS A 690 -3.83 -23.22 -65.82
N THR A 691 -4.40 -22.46 -64.90
CA THR A 691 -4.66 -21.03 -65.06
C THR A 691 -3.73 -20.20 -64.18
N TYR A 692 -3.06 -19.23 -64.77
CA TYR A 692 -2.13 -18.33 -64.08
C TYR A 692 -2.58 -16.87 -64.24
N PRO A 693 -2.44 -16.02 -63.21
CA PRO A 693 -2.74 -14.59 -63.32
C PRO A 693 -1.71 -13.87 -64.21
N LEU A 694 -2.18 -12.98 -65.07
CA LEU A 694 -1.32 -12.22 -65.98
C LEU A 694 -0.36 -11.28 -65.25
N SER A 695 -0.78 -10.73 -64.11
CA SER A 695 0.01 -9.82 -63.29
C SER A 695 1.28 -10.47 -62.72
N GLY A 696 1.26 -11.79 -62.47
CA GLY A 696 2.36 -12.56 -61.88
C GLY A 696 3.17 -13.36 -62.89
N LEU A 697 3.14 -13.00 -64.19
CA LEU A 697 3.89 -13.71 -65.24
C LEU A 697 5.05 -12.84 -65.75
N HIS A 698 6.26 -13.17 -65.31
CA HIS A 698 7.47 -12.44 -65.70
C HIS A 698 7.87 -12.61 -67.17
N ARG A 699 7.51 -13.75 -67.80
CA ARG A 699 7.90 -14.09 -69.18
C ARG A 699 6.82 -14.86 -69.94
N LEU A 700 5.74 -14.18 -70.29
CA LEU A 700 4.76 -14.70 -71.24
C LEU A 700 5.41 -14.98 -72.61
N PHE A 701 5.23 -16.20 -73.12
CA PHE A 701 5.70 -16.67 -74.43
C PHE A 701 7.22 -16.81 -74.63
N SER A 702 8.02 -16.90 -73.57
CA SER A 702 9.42 -17.30 -73.73
C SER A 702 9.52 -18.78 -74.12
N VAL A 703 10.01 -19.06 -75.31
CA VAL A 703 10.19 -20.42 -75.88
C VAL A 703 11.08 -21.32 -75.01
N HIS A 704 11.85 -20.74 -74.08
CA HIS A 704 12.89 -21.46 -73.33
C HIS A 704 12.61 -21.58 -71.82
N ARG A 705 11.75 -20.75 -71.22
CA ARG A 705 11.46 -20.81 -69.77
C ARG A 705 10.18 -20.04 -69.39
N PHE A 706 9.20 -20.75 -68.82
CA PHE A 706 8.06 -20.16 -68.14
C PHE A 706 8.43 -19.88 -66.68
N GLU A 707 7.99 -18.75 -66.14
CA GLU A 707 8.24 -18.36 -64.74
C GLU A 707 7.08 -17.48 -64.27
N SER A 708 6.48 -17.86 -63.15
CA SER A 708 5.38 -17.15 -62.51
C SER A 708 5.65 -16.95 -61.01
N ASP A 709 5.12 -15.84 -60.49
CA ASP A 709 5.24 -15.45 -59.08
C ASP A 709 4.31 -16.28 -58.19
N ALA A 710 3.29 -16.92 -58.77
CA ALA A 710 2.29 -17.73 -58.06
C ALA A 710 2.07 -19.10 -58.73
N VAL A 711 1.67 -20.08 -57.93
CA VAL A 711 1.25 -21.41 -58.40
C VAL A 711 -0.04 -21.27 -59.23
N GLY A 712 -0.16 -22.03 -60.32
CA GLY A 712 -1.35 -21.99 -61.17
C GLY A 712 -2.53 -22.73 -60.55
N ILE A 713 -3.74 -22.31 -60.88
CA ILE A 713 -4.98 -23.00 -60.49
C ILE A 713 -5.24 -24.12 -61.48
N GLY A 714 -5.17 -25.37 -61.00
CA GLY A 714 -5.39 -26.57 -61.81
C GLY A 714 -6.86 -27.00 -61.84
N SER A 715 -7.34 -27.43 -63.00
CA SER A 715 -8.63 -28.12 -63.13
C SER A 715 -8.53 -29.35 -64.03
N LEU A 716 -9.18 -30.43 -63.59
CA LEU A 716 -9.37 -31.67 -64.34
C LEU A 716 -10.84 -31.76 -64.73
N LEU A 717 -11.11 -31.80 -66.02
CA LEU A 717 -12.45 -31.79 -66.60
C LEU A 717 -12.68 -33.10 -67.34
N HIS A 718 -13.70 -33.84 -66.93
CA HIS A 718 -14.20 -35.01 -67.64
C HIS A 718 -15.42 -34.61 -68.46
N THR A 719 -15.35 -34.77 -69.79
CA THR A 719 -16.41 -34.34 -70.71
C THR A 719 -16.87 -35.47 -71.62
N THR A 720 -18.19 -35.68 -71.70
CA THR A 720 -18.82 -36.60 -72.66
C THR A 720 -19.49 -35.78 -73.78
N HIS A 721 -18.87 -35.65 -74.94
CA HIS A 721 -19.45 -34.90 -76.07
C HIS A 721 -20.10 -35.83 -77.13
N PRO A 722 -21.39 -35.63 -77.49
CA PRO A 722 -21.98 -36.17 -78.72
C PRO A 722 -21.47 -35.39 -79.95
N ALA A 723 -21.21 -36.09 -81.05
CA ALA A 723 -20.67 -35.50 -82.27
C ALA A 723 -21.73 -34.71 -83.07
N ALA A 724 -21.70 -33.37 -83.00
CA ALA A 724 -22.17 -32.48 -84.05
C ALA A 724 -21.61 -31.04 -83.87
N ASP A 725 -21.24 -30.45 -85.00
CA ASP A 725 -20.96 -29.03 -85.27
C ASP A 725 -19.60 -28.41 -84.91
N LEU A 726 -18.74 -28.47 -85.93
CA LEU A 726 -17.58 -27.62 -86.19
C LEU A 726 -18.08 -26.37 -86.96
N GLN A 727 -18.01 -25.16 -86.37
CA GLN A 727 -17.80 -23.88 -87.09
C GLN A 727 -17.89 -22.66 -86.15
N SER A 728 -16.78 -21.94 -85.96
CA SER A 728 -16.80 -20.47 -86.06
C SER A 728 -15.38 -19.87 -86.17
N PRO A 729 -15.23 -18.69 -86.80
CA PRO A 729 -14.02 -18.27 -87.49
C PRO A 729 -13.14 -17.28 -86.71
N THR A 730 -11.89 -17.21 -87.12
CA THR A 730 -10.87 -16.22 -86.79
C THR A 730 -11.29 -14.80 -87.20
N ILE A 731 -11.17 -13.81 -86.31
CA ILE A 731 -11.30 -12.38 -86.66
C ILE A 731 -10.14 -11.58 -86.01
N GLN A 732 -9.34 -10.93 -86.86
CA GLN A 732 -8.43 -9.81 -86.52
C GLN A 732 -9.23 -8.51 -86.32
N PRO A 733 -8.69 -7.55 -85.54
CA PRO A 733 -8.97 -6.15 -85.86
C PRO A 733 -7.73 -5.24 -85.90
N THR A 734 -7.77 -4.34 -86.87
CA THR A 734 -6.86 -3.22 -87.15
C THR A 734 -7.59 -1.90 -86.82
N SER A 735 -6.82 -0.91 -86.36
CA SER A 735 -7.06 0.55 -86.39
C SER A 735 -8.12 1.23 -85.49
N ALA A 736 -7.58 2.00 -84.55
CA ALA A 736 -7.74 3.44 -84.25
C ALA A 736 -8.88 4.27 -84.89
N LEU A 737 -9.55 5.10 -84.06
CA LEU A 737 -9.44 6.58 -83.95
C LEU A 737 -10.58 7.09 -83.00
N THR A 738 -10.29 7.78 -81.89
CA THR A 738 -10.32 9.27 -81.73
C THR A 738 -11.68 9.79 -81.23
N THR A 739 -11.79 10.14 -79.93
CA THR A 739 -11.78 11.50 -79.31
C THR A 739 -13.07 12.30 -79.61
N THR A 740 -13.84 12.80 -78.65
CA THR A 740 -13.70 14.03 -77.80
C THR A 740 -15.11 14.29 -77.18
N LEU A 741 -15.44 15.12 -76.18
CA LEU A 741 -14.76 16.03 -75.25
C LEU A 741 -15.74 16.40 -74.10
N ALA A 742 -15.14 16.83 -72.99
CA ALA A 742 -15.48 17.99 -72.15
C ALA A 742 -16.58 17.85 -71.08
N THR A 743 -16.41 18.40 -69.88
CA THR A 743 -15.86 19.74 -69.53
C THR A 743 -15.30 19.72 -68.09
N THR A 744 -14.06 20.20 -67.81
CA THR A 744 -13.64 21.58 -67.42
C THR A 744 -13.99 21.91 -65.94
N THR A 745 -13.11 22.34 -65.05
CA THR A 745 -12.20 23.53 -65.02
C THR A 745 -11.11 23.33 -63.94
N LEU A 746 -9.80 23.49 -64.23
CA LEU A 746 -8.96 24.74 -64.26
C LEU A 746 -8.72 25.35 -62.86
N ALA A 747 -7.52 25.75 -62.43
CA ALA A 747 -6.35 26.32 -63.14
C ALA A 747 -5.04 25.98 -62.37
N ALA A 748 -3.95 25.52 -63.00
CA ALA A 748 -2.93 26.24 -63.79
C ALA A 748 -2.04 27.14 -62.90
N THR A 749 -0.70 27.15 -62.92
CA THR A 749 0.32 27.19 -64.00
C THR A 749 1.69 27.25 -63.27
N ARG A 750 2.89 26.92 -63.77
CA ARG A 750 3.46 26.47 -65.06
C ARG A 750 4.94 26.06 -64.81
N ARG A 751 5.36 24.98 -65.49
CA ARG A 751 6.65 24.69 -66.19
C ARG A 751 7.98 24.83 -65.43
N ALA A 752 8.73 23.74 -65.20
CA ALA A 752 9.57 22.94 -66.14
C ALA A 752 10.79 23.75 -66.63
N THR A 753 12.04 23.31 -66.43
CA THR A 753 12.78 22.16 -67.02
C THR A 753 14.05 21.93 -66.15
N GLY A 754 14.81 20.83 -66.11
CA GLY A 754 14.93 19.56 -66.83
C GLY A 754 16.37 19.00 -66.58
N SER A 755 16.56 17.68 -66.71
CA SER A 755 17.83 16.93 -66.94
C SER A 755 18.58 16.26 -65.76
N TYR A 756 18.32 14.95 -65.60
CA TYR A 756 19.24 13.79 -65.66
C TYR A 756 20.55 13.67 -64.84
N LYS A 757 20.53 12.67 -63.91
CA LYS A 757 21.51 11.58 -63.55
C LYS A 757 22.95 11.93 -63.07
N PRO A 758 23.72 10.98 -62.45
CA PRO A 758 23.41 9.88 -61.51
C PRO A 758 24.43 9.80 -60.32
N ALA A 759 24.33 8.72 -59.54
CA ALA A 759 25.09 8.34 -58.33
C ALA A 759 26.63 8.34 -58.42
N LEU A 760 27.30 8.57 -57.28
CA LEU A 760 28.52 7.84 -56.85
C LEU A 760 28.84 8.09 -55.35
N HIS A 761 28.89 7.02 -54.55
CA HIS A 761 29.63 6.91 -53.27
C HIS A 761 31.16 6.91 -53.52
N PRO A 762 32.11 6.76 -52.56
CA PRO A 762 32.18 6.90 -51.07
C PRO A 762 33.37 7.88 -50.74
N PRO A 763 34.27 7.77 -49.72
CA PRO A 763 34.35 7.00 -48.47
C PRO A 763 34.80 7.79 -47.21
N SER A 764 34.72 7.09 -46.08
CA SER A 764 35.22 7.39 -44.73
C SER A 764 36.68 7.88 -44.63
N ARG A 765 36.99 8.73 -43.64
CA ARG A 765 38.28 8.77 -42.92
C ARG A 765 38.16 9.43 -41.53
N TYR A 766 38.56 8.69 -40.50
CA TYR A 766 38.84 9.16 -39.13
C TYR A 766 40.14 9.99 -39.09
N VAL A 767 40.31 10.90 -38.10
CA VAL A 767 41.56 11.10 -37.31
C VAL A 767 41.36 12.05 -36.10
N LYS A 768 41.79 11.53 -34.93
CA LYS A 768 42.42 12.07 -33.69
C LYS A 768 41.93 13.28 -32.86
N VAL A 769 41.90 12.94 -31.56
CA VAL A 769 42.02 13.66 -30.28
C VAL A 769 43.18 14.66 -30.17
N THR A 770 42.95 15.75 -29.42
CA THR A 770 43.96 16.44 -28.58
C THR A 770 43.37 16.94 -27.25
N ARG A 771 44.10 16.69 -26.14
CA ARG A 771 43.93 17.26 -24.78
C ARG A 771 44.37 18.73 -24.73
N PHE A 772 43.84 19.54 -23.79
CA PHE A 772 44.63 20.45 -22.91
C PHE A 772 43.81 21.11 -21.76
N ARG A 773 44.38 21.00 -20.53
CA ARG A 773 44.44 21.92 -19.35
C ARG A 773 43.21 22.45 -18.56
N TYR A 774 43.29 22.26 -17.23
CA TYR A 774 42.66 23.02 -16.13
C TYR A 774 43.29 24.42 -15.95
N PRO A 775 42.59 25.43 -15.36
CA PRO A 775 42.68 25.68 -13.90
C PRO A 775 41.46 26.35 -13.18
N THR A 776 41.44 26.15 -11.84
CA THR A 776 41.08 27.07 -10.72
C THR A 776 39.65 27.56 -10.41
N ASN A 777 39.19 27.16 -9.20
CA ASN A 777 38.57 27.92 -8.09
C ASN A 777 37.72 29.17 -8.34
N THR A 778 36.46 29.12 -7.87
CA THR A 778 35.76 30.25 -7.22
C THR A 778 34.68 29.77 -6.25
N ARG A 779 34.65 30.39 -5.06
CA ARG A 779 33.68 30.23 -3.95
C ARG A 779 32.39 31.03 -4.21
N PHE A 780 31.24 30.53 -3.75
CA PHE A 780 30.05 31.31 -3.34
C PHE A 780 29.37 30.56 -2.17
N ARG A 781 29.48 31.03 -0.91
CA ARG A 781 28.57 31.93 -0.15
C ARG A 781 27.16 31.37 0.09
N TYR A 782 26.96 30.81 1.28
CA TYR A 782 25.66 30.57 1.90
C TYR A 782 25.14 31.86 2.60
N PRO A 783 23.83 32.15 2.54
CA PRO A 783 23.24 33.21 3.34
C PRO A 783 22.97 32.72 4.77
N ALA A 784 23.44 33.49 5.74
CA ALA A 784 23.12 33.36 7.15
C ALA A 784 21.85 34.16 7.46
N ASN A 785 20.88 33.53 8.15
CA ASN A 785 20.07 34.08 9.25
C ASN A 785 18.89 33.15 9.56
N ALA A 786 19.03 32.33 10.61
CA ALA A 786 17.92 31.86 11.43
C ALA A 786 18.46 31.48 12.82
N ASN A 787 17.76 31.93 13.86
CA ASN A 787 18.18 31.95 15.26
C ASN A 787 18.35 30.55 15.88
N TYR A 788 19.53 30.27 16.43
CA TYR A 788 19.75 29.13 17.34
C TYR A 788 19.87 29.63 18.79
N ARG A 789 18.79 29.50 19.55
CA ARG A 789 18.78 29.38 21.02
C ARG A 789 17.79 28.28 21.34
N TYR A 790 18.14 27.41 22.29
CA TYR A 790 17.40 26.22 22.77
C TYR A 790 17.91 24.84 22.34
N ILE A 791 19.22 24.55 22.36
CA ILE A 791 19.69 23.15 22.54
C ILE A 791 21.02 23.17 23.32
N TRP A 792 20.96 23.37 24.63
CA TRP A 792 22.12 23.25 25.52
C TRP A 792 21.91 22.38 26.79
N PRO A 793 20.68 22.07 27.25
CA PRO A 793 20.55 21.19 28.43
C PRO A 793 20.68 19.68 28.18
N THR A 794 20.33 19.17 27.00
CA THR A 794 20.02 17.73 26.80
C THR A 794 21.18 16.84 26.33
N LEU A 795 22.41 17.35 26.23
CA LEU A 795 23.55 16.52 25.79
C LEU A 795 24.25 15.80 26.94
N ASN A 796 24.33 14.47 26.85
CA ASN A 796 25.10 13.56 27.71
C ASN A 796 26.59 13.99 27.82
N LYS A 797 27.19 13.83 28.99
CA LYS A 797 28.50 14.39 29.39
C LYS A 797 29.64 13.96 28.46
N GLY A 798 29.57 12.73 27.90
CA GLY A 798 30.54 12.22 26.92
C GLY A 798 30.48 12.91 25.55
N VAL A 799 29.30 13.34 25.12
CA VAL A 799 29.10 14.01 23.82
C VAL A 799 29.57 15.48 23.88
N ARG A 800 29.39 16.15 25.04
CA ARG A 800 29.96 17.49 25.28
C ARG A 800 31.49 17.48 25.18
N GLN A 801 32.16 16.46 25.75
CA GLN A 801 33.61 16.37 25.68
C GLN A 801 34.13 16.12 24.25
N SER A 802 33.43 15.29 23.46
CA SER A 802 33.77 15.05 22.05
C SER A 802 33.57 16.29 21.17
N LEU A 803 32.49 17.05 21.39
CA LEU A 803 32.22 18.31 20.69
C LEU A 803 33.22 19.42 21.06
N GLN A 804 33.59 19.55 22.34
CA GLN A 804 34.58 20.53 22.79
C GLN A 804 35.98 20.24 22.19
N THR A 805 36.33 18.96 22.05
CA THR A 805 37.63 18.54 21.49
C THR A 805 37.69 18.79 19.97
N LYS A 806 36.57 18.62 19.26
CA LYS A 806 36.47 18.95 17.82
C LYS A 806 36.40 20.46 17.54
N LEU A 807 35.78 21.24 18.44
CA LEU A 807 35.74 22.71 18.35
C LEU A 807 37.12 23.35 18.60
N ASN A 808 37.91 22.81 19.53
CA ASN A 808 39.27 23.30 19.80
C ASN A 808 40.27 22.95 18.68
N ALA A 809 40.02 21.89 17.90
CA ALA A 809 40.85 21.53 16.75
C ALA A 809 40.57 22.36 15.48
N ALA A 810 39.49 23.16 15.46
CA ALA A 810 39.14 24.06 14.36
C ALA A 810 39.67 25.50 14.57
N HIS A 811 40.38 25.75 15.67
CA HIS A 811 41.03 27.03 15.99
C HIS A 811 42.53 26.84 16.29
N ILE A 812 43.28 26.33 15.31
CA ILE A 812 44.72 26.62 15.10
C ILE A 812 44.95 26.78 13.60
#